data_AF-A0A3B0YK95-F1
#
_entry.id   AF-A0A3B0YK95-F1
#
_cell.length_a   1.000
_cell.length_b   1.000
_cell.length_c   1.000
_cell.angle_alpha   90.00
_cell.angle_beta   90.00
_cell.angle_gamma   90.00
#
_symmetry.space_group_name_H-M   'P 1'
#
loop_
_entity.id
_entity.type
_entity.pdbx_description
1 polymer ?
#
loop_
_entity_poly.entity_id
_entity_poly.type
_entity_poly.pdbx_seq_one_letter_code
_entity_poly.pdbx_strand_id
1 'polypeptide(L)'
;MKLPFRSGKGKSVKTAPTKTSATKAPARLSLRSQMLLLMLAGALLVSLPPLVVYMQTEFQLREAGRQQAEQVAGLLAGGTRQWIEDRATSAERTVKVPALARLMEQGDESTLATRAEQLAALFPDAVRVRLLPPGIDEVDLDASPPIGYAAIDMLKYAETHETPPPLEVHMAGTPQQHINLVRRILDPGGRRIVGLLMVSFPLQSLQAILKQSSVSGYVELQQIAGAKPLVFARQGSVALRQTDTSPSLSKVKGSRWQIAYWPADVTGGSNTLLVSALGVGTGAAVLLLLLVWFVLRRTVSALRRDQVTALTIVKDMRDGRVKSDYPCALEEFHDTLELMVRTASAGVPVAPVAAQHSGKDDEGDVGGNDIIDEIEGDLLFDDSALDVARVDADSTGVSAEIFRAYDIRGVANKSLTTDVAYEIGRAIGSEAYYRGEQTIVVGRDGRLSGPDLMAALIRGLVATGRDVKDIGQVPTPVLYFAAQYLGSGSGVMVTGSHNPAEYNGFKIVLGGETLANEAVLGLRKRIESGDLLTGEGTVEEVSVLPDYIERVKSDVHILRPMKVVVDCGNGVAGVAAPRLLQELGCEVVELFCEVDGNFPNHHPDPGKTENLTALIQAVQEHGAEIGIAFDGDGDRIGVVSSDGEIIWPDRLLMLLARDVLSRNP
;
A
#
# COMPACT_ATOMS: atom_id res chain seq x y z
N MET A 1 26.12 -12.58 -38.80
CA MET A 1 26.93 -13.64 -39.44
C MET A 1 27.42 -14.60 -38.36
N LYS A 2 26.90 -15.85 -38.38
CA LYS A 2 27.44 -17.13 -37.86
C LYS A 2 28.08 -17.27 -36.46
N LEU A 3 27.43 -18.09 -35.61
CA LEU A 3 28.03 -19.10 -34.70
C LEU A 3 28.63 -20.29 -35.52
N PRO A 4 29.25 -21.37 -34.96
CA PRO A 4 30.01 -21.60 -33.70
C PRO A 4 31.34 -22.40 -33.95
N PHE A 5 32.17 -22.68 -32.92
CA PHE A 5 33.03 -23.90 -32.92
C PHE A 5 33.36 -24.45 -31.52
N ARG A 6 33.27 -25.79 -31.43
CA ARG A 6 33.63 -26.73 -30.35
C ARG A 6 35.08 -27.20 -30.52
N SER A 7 35.77 -27.52 -29.41
CA SER A 7 36.84 -28.55 -29.26
C SER A 7 37.48 -28.32 -27.87
N GLY A 8 37.88 -29.26 -27.02
CA GLY A 8 38.07 -30.71 -27.09
C GLY A 8 38.71 -31.15 -25.75
N LYS A 9 38.33 -32.32 -25.25
CA LYS A 9 38.67 -32.88 -23.94
C LYS A 9 40.13 -33.39 -23.88
N GLY A 10 40.84 -33.07 -22.79
CA GLY A 10 42.06 -33.77 -22.35
C GLY A 10 41.78 -34.72 -21.19
N LYS A 11 42.11 -36.01 -21.37
CA LYS A 11 42.03 -37.07 -20.34
C LYS A 11 43.28 -37.02 -19.44
N SER A 12 43.10 -37.15 -18.12
CA SER A 12 44.10 -37.80 -17.26
C SER A 12 43.41 -38.90 -16.46
N VAL A 13 44.11 -40.03 -16.37
CA VAL A 13 43.68 -41.30 -15.80
C VAL A 13 43.72 -41.20 -14.28
N LYS A 14 42.61 -41.52 -13.62
CA LYS A 14 42.59 -41.89 -12.19
C LYS A 14 41.96 -43.26 -12.02
N THR A 15 42.71 -44.11 -11.34
CA THR A 15 42.43 -45.47 -10.91
C THR A 15 41.08 -45.60 -10.21
N ALA A 16 40.32 -46.62 -10.61
CA ALA A 16 38.99 -46.92 -10.08
C ALA A 16 39.06 -47.40 -8.62
N PRO A 17 38.19 -46.92 -7.72
CA PRO A 17 37.96 -47.58 -6.44
C PRO A 17 37.04 -48.79 -6.68
N THR A 18 37.46 -49.93 -6.16
CA THR A 18 36.68 -51.17 -6.07
C THR A 18 35.36 -50.91 -5.36
N LYS A 19 34.26 -50.86 -6.13
CA LYS A 19 32.89 -50.91 -5.59
C LYS A 19 32.56 -52.37 -5.28
N THR A 20 32.69 -52.74 -4.02
CA THR A 20 31.96 -53.88 -3.44
C THR A 20 30.46 -53.64 -3.62
N SER A 21 29.80 -54.46 -4.43
CA SER A 21 28.35 -54.48 -4.56
C SER A 21 27.74 -55.09 -3.29
N ALA A 22 27.50 -54.27 -2.27
CA ALA A 22 26.55 -54.62 -1.24
C ALA A 22 25.14 -54.51 -1.85
N THR A 23 24.55 -55.65 -2.19
CA THR A 23 23.11 -55.76 -2.41
C THR A 23 22.41 -55.26 -1.14
N LYS A 24 21.87 -54.03 -1.19
CA LYS A 24 20.97 -53.55 -0.13
C LYS A 24 19.78 -54.51 -0.08
N ALA A 25 19.66 -55.26 1.01
CA ALA A 25 18.45 -56.02 1.30
C ALA A 25 17.23 -55.09 1.25
N PRO A 26 16.07 -55.54 0.74
CA PRO A 26 14.87 -54.71 0.70
C PRO A 26 14.56 -54.21 2.11
N ALA A 27 14.30 -52.91 2.24
CA ALA A 27 13.94 -52.30 3.51
C ALA A 27 12.75 -53.06 4.10
N ARG A 28 12.94 -53.70 5.25
CA ARG A 28 11.87 -54.39 5.96
C ARG A 28 10.94 -53.33 6.54
N LEU A 29 9.96 -52.90 5.76
CA LEU A 29 8.87 -52.04 6.23
C LEU A 29 8.08 -52.80 7.29
N SER A 30 8.02 -52.24 8.49
CA SER A 30 7.18 -52.82 9.55
C SER A 30 5.71 -52.67 9.16
N LEU A 31 4.87 -53.64 9.52
CA LEU A 31 3.42 -53.56 9.33
C LEU A 31 2.86 -52.24 9.88
N ARG A 32 3.41 -51.76 11.00
CA ARG A 32 3.04 -50.50 11.68
C ARG A 32 3.28 -49.25 10.83
N SER A 33 4.38 -49.19 10.07
CA SER A 33 4.68 -48.05 9.20
C SER A 33 3.76 -47.98 7.98
N GLN A 34 3.39 -49.13 7.40
CA GLN A 34 2.43 -49.18 6.28
C GLN A 34 1.01 -48.80 6.75
N MET A 35 0.66 -49.14 7.99
CA MET A 35 -0.61 -48.76 8.61
C MET A 35 -0.75 -47.27 8.84
N LEU A 36 0.29 -46.61 9.36
CA LEU A 36 0.25 -45.16 9.58
C LEU A 36 -0.02 -44.44 8.25
N LEU A 37 0.57 -44.93 7.17
CA LEU A 37 0.40 -44.38 5.82
C LEU A 37 -1.03 -44.59 5.28
N LEU A 38 -1.61 -45.77 5.46
CA LEU A 38 -2.99 -46.06 5.07
C LEU A 38 -4.01 -45.28 5.91
N MET A 39 -3.76 -45.10 7.21
CA MET A 39 -4.59 -44.30 8.10
C MET A 39 -4.55 -42.82 7.73
N LEU A 40 -3.37 -42.27 7.46
CA LEU A 40 -3.21 -40.89 6.98
C LEU A 40 -3.87 -40.67 5.62
N ALA A 41 -3.67 -41.59 4.68
CA ALA A 41 -4.31 -41.53 3.36
C ALA A 41 -5.84 -41.60 3.45
N GLY A 42 -6.36 -42.49 4.30
CA GLY A 42 -7.80 -42.62 4.55
C GLY A 42 -8.40 -41.38 5.22
N ALA A 43 -7.74 -40.82 6.23
CA ALA A 43 -8.18 -39.59 6.89
C ALA A 43 -8.20 -38.39 5.90
N LEU A 44 -7.20 -38.31 5.02
CA LEU A 44 -7.13 -37.28 3.98
C LEU A 44 -8.26 -37.44 2.95
N LEU A 45 -8.53 -38.66 2.49
CA LEU A 45 -9.62 -38.98 1.55
C LEU A 45 -11.01 -38.63 2.09
N VAL A 46 -11.21 -38.74 3.40
CA VAL A 46 -12.50 -38.47 4.04
C VAL A 46 -12.69 -36.98 4.38
N SER A 47 -11.61 -36.27 4.70
CA SER A 47 -11.66 -34.84 5.10
C SER A 47 -11.62 -33.86 3.91
N LEU A 48 -11.00 -34.23 2.79
CA LEU A 48 -10.90 -33.37 1.61
C LEU A 48 -12.27 -33.02 0.97
N PRO A 49 -13.20 -33.97 0.71
CA PRO A 49 -14.44 -33.64 -0.01
C PRO A 49 -15.34 -32.63 0.71
N PRO A 50 -15.61 -32.71 2.03
CA PRO A 50 -16.37 -31.68 2.75
C PRO A 50 -15.69 -30.31 2.71
N LEU A 51 -14.37 -30.25 2.77
CA LEU A 51 -13.61 -29.01 2.67
C LEU A 51 -13.72 -28.39 1.27
N VAL A 52 -13.66 -29.21 0.21
CA VAL A 52 -13.85 -28.74 -1.17
C VAL A 52 -15.27 -28.23 -1.38
N VAL A 53 -16.29 -28.91 -0.85
CA VAL A 53 -17.69 -28.45 -0.92
C VAL A 53 -17.85 -27.13 -0.18
N TYR A 54 -17.28 -27.00 1.03
CA TYR A 54 -17.28 -25.73 1.77
C TYR A 54 -16.64 -24.58 0.98
N MET A 55 -15.42 -24.80 0.45
CA MET A 55 -14.72 -23.81 -0.37
C MET A 55 -15.52 -23.42 -1.60
N GLN A 56 -16.18 -24.37 -2.25
CA GLN A 56 -17.03 -24.13 -3.42
C GLN A 56 -18.30 -23.33 -3.04
N THR A 57 -18.95 -23.66 -1.93
CA THR A 57 -20.13 -22.94 -1.44
C THR A 57 -19.78 -21.52 -1.00
N GLU A 58 -18.68 -21.32 -0.28
CA GLU A 58 -18.17 -19.99 0.08
C GLU A 58 -17.86 -19.15 -1.16
N PHE A 59 -17.19 -19.74 -2.15
CA PHE A 59 -16.90 -19.06 -3.41
C PHE A 59 -18.20 -18.62 -4.11
N GLN A 60 -19.19 -19.51 -4.23
CA GLN A 60 -20.49 -19.20 -4.84
C GLN A 60 -21.27 -18.12 -4.06
N LEU A 61 -21.26 -18.16 -2.73
CA LEU A 61 -21.92 -17.15 -1.89
C LEU A 61 -21.26 -15.78 -2.04
N ARG A 62 -19.93 -15.71 -2.11
CA ARG A 62 -19.19 -14.47 -2.34
C ARG A 62 -19.45 -13.91 -3.74
N GLU A 63 -19.49 -14.77 -4.75
CA GLU A 63 -19.79 -14.38 -6.13
C GLU A 63 -21.22 -13.87 -6.26
N ALA A 64 -22.20 -14.57 -5.68
CA ALA A 64 -23.60 -14.13 -5.64
C ALA A 64 -23.76 -12.79 -4.89
N GLY A 65 -23.08 -12.63 -3.74
CA GLY A 65 -23.07 -11.37 -2.98
C GLY A 65 -22.47 -10.22 -3.78
N ARG A 66 -21.40 -10.47 -4.54
CA ARG A 66 -20.80 -9.48 -5.43
C ARG A 66 -21.73 -9.08 -6.57
N GLN A 67 -22.38 -10.04 -7.23
CA GLN A 67 -23.34 -9.76 -8.29
C GLN A 67 -24.54 -8.94 -7.77
N GLN A 68 -25.05 -9.29 -6.59
CA GLN A 68 -26.10 -8.52 -5.93
C GLN A 68 -25.65 -7.08 -5.61
N ALA A 69 -24.43 -6.92 -5.09
CA ALA A 69 -23.85 -5.61 -4.79
C ALA A 69 -23.66 -4.76 -6.05
N GLU A 70 -23.22 -5.36 -7.16
CA GLU A 70 -23.11 -4.70 -8.47
C GLU A 70 -24.48 -4.28 -9.02
N GLN A 71 -25.52 -5.11 -8.87
CA GLN A 71 -26.89 -4.75 -9.25
C GLN A 71 -27.44 -3.58 -8.43
N VAL A 72 -27.21 -3.57 -7.11
CA VAL A 72 -27.63 -2.45 -6.24
C VAL A 72 -26.91 -1.16 -6.62
N ALA A 73 -25.59 -1.20 -6.79
CA ALA A 73 -24.81 -0.05 -7.26
C ALA A 73 -25.29 0.45 -8.64
N GLY A 74 -25.65 -0.47 -9.53
CA GLY A 74 -26.25 -0.20 -10.84
C GLY A 74 -27.59 0.51 -10.75
N LEU A 75 -28.50 0.06 -9.88
CA LEU A 75 -29.82 0.68 -9.67
C LEU A 75 -29.69 2.11 -9.13
N LEU A 76 -28.81 2.34 -8.14
CA LEU A 76 -28.55 3.67 -7.58
C LEU A 76 -27.93 4.62 -8.62
N ALA A 77 -26.99 4.11 -9.42
CA ALA A 77 -26.41 4.85 -10.52
C ALA A 77 -27.47 5.18 -11.59
N GLY A 78 -28.42 4.26 -11.83
CA GLY A 78 -29.57 4.47 -12.70
C GLY A 78 -30.51 5.58 -12.22
N GLY A 79 -30.85 5.60 -10.92
CA GLY A 79 -31.66 6.68 -10.33
C GLY A 79 -30.97 8.04 -10.42
N THR A 80 -29.66 8.08 -10.19
CA THR A 80 -28.85 9.30 -10.34
C THR A 80 -28.79 9.74 -11.80
N ARG A 81 -28.63 8.80 -12.74
CA ARG A 81 -28.66 9.07 -14.18
C ARG A 81 -30.01 9.64 -14.62
N GLN A 82 -31.12 9.08 -14.15
CA GLN A 82 -32.45 9.58 -14.50
C GLN A 82 -32.62 11.05 -14.09
N TRP A 83 -32.16 11.41 -12.88
CA TRP A 83 -32.16 12.80 -12.41
C TRP A 83 -31.39 13.75 -13.33
N ILE A 84 -30.25 13.29 -13.89
CA ILE A 84 -29.45 14.03 -14.87
C ILE A 84 -30.21 14.17 -16.18
N GLU A 85 -30.77 13.07 -16.70
CA GLU A 85 -31.48 13.04 -17.99
C GLU A 85 -32.71 13.93 -17.99
N ASP A 86 -33.46 13.98 -16.89
CA ASP A 86 -34.64 14.84 -16.75
C ASP A 86 -34.25 16.32 -16.85
N ARG A 87 -33.19 16.74 -16.13
CA ARG A 87 -32.69 18.12 -16.14
C ARG A 87 -32.04 18.50 -17.46
N ALA A 88 -31.27 17.58 -18.03
CA ALA A 88 -30.68 17.73 -19.36
C ALA A 88 -31.78 17.93 -20.40
N THR A 89 -32.85 17.12 -20.36
CA THR A 89 -33.96 17.22 -21.31
C THR A 89 -34.68 18.57 -21.21
N SER A 90 -34.93 19.06 -19.98
CA SER A 90 -35.49 20.40 -19.78
C SER A 90 -34.59 21.50 -20.33
N ALA A 91 -33.27 21.42 -20.08
CA ALA A 91 -32.30 22.38 -20.61
C ALA A 91 -32.22 22.35 -22.14
N GLU A 92 -32.19 21.16 -22.74
CA GLU A 92 -32.20 20.96 -24.20
C GLU A 92 -33.44 21.57 -24.86
N ARG A 93 -34.62 21.45 -24.23
CA ARG A 93 -35.83 22.09 -24.73
C ARG A 93 -35.74 23.61 -24.66
N THR A 94 -35.19 24.14 -23.57
CA THR A 94 -35.04 25.59 -23.36
C THR A 94 -34.12 26.22 -24.40
N VAL A 95 -32.93 25.64 -24.64
CA VAL A 95 -31.95 26.21 -25.58
C VAL A 95 -32.39 26.13 -27.04
N LYS A 96 -33.32 25.23 -27.37
CA LYS A 96 -33.87 25.07 -28.73
C LYS A 96 -34.98 26.07 -29.07
N VAL A 97 -35.40 26.92 -28.13
CA VAL A 97 -36.42 27.96 -28.39
C VAL A 97 -35.79 29.09 -29.23
N PRO A 98 -36.21 29.34 -30.48
CA PRO A 98 -35.55 30.33 -31.36
C PRO A 98 -35.58 31.76 -30.82
N ALA A 99 -36.60 32.11 -30.01
CA ALA A 99 -36.70 33.41 -29.37
C ALA A 99 -35.57 33.64 -28.35
N LEU A 100 -35.07 32.58 -27.69
CA LEU A 100 -33.96 32.68 -26.74
C LEU A 100 -32.64 33.00 -27.46
N ALA A 101 -32.39 32.36 -28.61
CA ALA A 101 -31.21 32.64 -29.43
C ALA A 101 -31.18 34.10 -29.91
N ARG A 102 -32.32 34.64 -30.38
CA ARG A 102 -32.42 36.05 -30.78
C ARG A 102 -32.19 37.00 -29.59
N LEU A 103 -32.67 36.63 -28.41
CA LEU A 103 -32.47 37.41 -27.19
C LEU A 103 -30.99 37.45 -26.79
N MET A 104 -30.25 36.34 -26.94
CA MET A 104 -28.81 36.31 -26.69
C MET A 104 -28.02 37.23 -27.63
N GLU A 105 -28.46 37.40 -28.88
CA GLU A 105 -27.77 38.25 -29.86
C GLU A 105 -28.08 39.75 -29.71
N GLN A 106 -29.26 40.11 -29.20
CA GLN A 106 -29.78 41.49 -29.22
C GLN A 106 -30.05 42.09 -27.85
N GLY A 107 -30.19 41.25 -26.82
CA GLY A 107 -30.54 41.67 -25.47
C GLY A 107 -29.35 42.24 -24.72
N ASP A 108 -29.60 43.28 -23.93
CA ASP A 108 -28.65 43.74 -22.92
C ASP A 108 -28.62 42.82 -21.69
N GLU A 109 -27.63 43.02 -20.82
CA GLU A 109 -27.42 42.22 -19.61
C GLU A 109 -28.67 42.18 -18.70
N SER A 110 -29.38 43.30 -18.57
CA SER A 110 -30.59 43.41 -17.74
C SER A 110 -31.75 42.56 -18.26
N THR A 111 -31.90 42.51 -19.58
CA THR A 111 -32.94 41.73 -20.25
C THR A 111 -32.61 40.24 -20.14
N LEU A 112 -31.34 39.87 -20.29
CA LEU A 112 -30.88 38.49 -20.10
C LEU A 112 -31.08 38.00 -18.66
N ALA A 113 -30.77 38.84 -17.67
CA ALA A 113 -31.00 38.53 -16.26
C ALA A 113 -32.49 38.30 -15.95
N THR A 114 -33.36 39.19 -16.43
CA THR A 114 -34.82 39.06 -16.27
C THR A 114 -35.34 37.79 -16.92
N ARG A 115 -34.85 37.45 -18.12
CA ARG A 115 -35.24 36.21 -18.79
C ARG A 115 -34.74 34.98 -18.05
N ALA A 116 -33.52 35.01 -17.51
CA ALA A 116 -32.97 33.91 -16.74
C ALA A 116 -33.81 33.62 -15.48
N GLU A 117 -34.32 34.66 -14.80
CA GLU A 117 -35.25 34.51 -13.67
C GLU A 117 -36.57 33.86 -14.08
N GLN A 118 -37.15 34.24 -15.23
CA GLN A 118 -38.36 33.59 -15.76
C GLN A 118 -38.11 32.11 -16.09
N LEU A 119 -36.93 31.78 -16.63
CA LEU A 119 -36.54 30.41 -16.98
C LEU A 119 -36.33 29.54 -15.74
N ALA A 120 -36.04 30.13 -14.57
CA ALA A 120 -35.90 29.37 -13.31
C ALA A 120 -37.13 28.52 -12.99
N ALA A 121 -38.34 28.95 -13.39
CA ALA A 121 -39.57 28.19 -13.21
C ALA A 121 -39.58 26.83 -13.95
N LEU A 122 -38.74 26.66 -14.98
CA LEU A 122 -38.60 25.40 -15.73
C LEU A 122 -37.63 24.41 -15.08
N PHE A 123 -36.88 24.86 -14.07
CA PHE A 123 -35.88 24.07 -13.37
C PHE A 123 -36.21 24.06 -11.87
N PRO A 124 -37.20 23.24 -11.45
CA PRO A 124 -37.50 23.09 -10.04
C PRO A 124 -36.24 22.66 -9.28
N ASP A 125 -36.06 23.22 -8.10
CA ASP A 125 -34.89 23.08 -7.21
C ASP A 125 -33.59 23.75 -7.70
N ALA A 126 -33.56 24.45 -8.84
CA ALA A 126 -32.36 25.20 -9.23
C ALA A 126 -32.11 26.37 -8.27
N VAL A 127 -30.85 26.56 -7.87
CA VAL A 127 -30.42 27.73 -7.07
C VAL A 127 -30.30 28.95 -7.97
N ARG A 128 -29.82 28.77 -9.20
CA ARG A 128 -29.63 29.87 -10.16
C ARG A 128 -29.72 29.36 -11.60
N VAL A 129 -30.31 30.17 -12.46
CA VAL A 129 -30.23 30.03 -13.92
C VAL A 129 -29.50 31.26 -14.46
N ARG A 130 -28.58 31.05 -15.39
CA ARG A 130 -27.82 32.12 -16.05
C ARG A 130 -27.85 31.94 -17.57
N LEU A 131 -27.95 33.07 -18.26
CA LEU A 131 -27.72 33.20 -19.69
C LEU A 131 -26.41 33.95 -19.85
N LEU A 132 -25.42 33.29 -20.42
CA LEU A 132 -24.04 33.76 -20.46
C LEU A 132 -23.59 33.95 -21.92
N PRO A 133 -22.86 35.03 -22.24
CA PRO A 133 -22.23 35.16 -23.55
C PRO A 133 -21.15 34.08 -23.74
N PRO A 134 -20.78 33.76 -25.00
CA PRO A 134 -19.63 32.90 -25.26
C PRO A 134 -18.31 33.61 -24.92
N GLY A 135 -17.26 32.84 -24.67
CA GLY A 135 -15.90 33.35 -24.48
C GLY A 135 -15.59 33.83 -23.05
N ILE A 136 -16.35 33.40 -22.04
CA ILE A 136 -16.05 33.73 -20.64
C ILE A 136 -14.77 33.00 -20.21
N ASP A 137 -13.77 33.78 -19.79
CA ASP A 137 -12.49 33.30 -19.30
C ASP A 137 -12.08 33.89 -17.93
N GLU A 138 -12.83 34.86 -17.42
CA GLU A 138 -12.64 35.45 -16.10
C GLU A 138 -13.47 34.78 -15.01
N VAL A 139 -12.89 34.71 -13.81
CA VAL A 139 -13.53 34.18 -12.60
C VAL A 139 -14.41 35.26 -11.99
N ASP A 140 -15.65 34.89 -11.64
CA ASP A 140 -16.56 35.75 -10.89
C ASP A 140 -16.88 35.09 -9.54
N LEU A 141 -16.16 35.53 -8.50
CA LEU A 141 -16.34 35.03 -7.13
C LEU A 141 -17.48 35.73 -6.37
N ASP A 142 -17.90 36.90 -6.84
CA ASP A 142 -18.97 37.69 -6.23
C ASP A 142 -20.36 37.17 -6.63
N ALA A 143 -20.44 36.48 -7.77
CA ALA A 143 -21.62 35.75 -8.18
C ALA A 143 -22.03 34.66 -7.18
N SER A 144 -23.35 34.41 -7.07
CA SER A 144 -23.90 33.33 -6.24
C SER A 144 -24.80 32.40 -7.05
N PRO A 145 -24.42 31.11 -7.23
CA PRO A 145 -23.14 30.50 -6.86
C PRO A 145 -21.95 31.05 -7.69
N PRO A 146 -20.70 31.04 -7.18
CA PRO A 146 -19.53 31.58 -7.89
C PRO A 146 -19.24 30.88 -9.22
N ILE A 147 -18.69 31.64 -10.17
CA ILE A 147 -18.12 31.12 -11.42
C ILE A 147 -16.62 30.94 -11.22
N GLY A 148 -16.25 29.81 -10.61
CA GLY A 148 -14.85 29.40 -10.45
C GLY A 148 -14.24 28.79 -11.72
N TYR A 149 -12.95 28.47 -11.68
CA TYR A 149 -12.23 27.85 -12.79
C TYR A 149 -12.88 26.57 -13.35
N ALA A 150 -13.44 25.72 -12.48
CA ALA A 150 -14.15 24.52 -12.92
C ALA A 150 -15.42 24.86 -13.73
N ALA A 151 -16.14 25.92 -13.36
CA ALA A 151 -17.29 26.38 -14.14
C ALA A 151 -16.84 26.94 -15.49
N ILE A 152 -15.75 27.72 -15.53
CA ILE A 152 -15.16 28.21 -16.77
C ILE A 152 -14.74 27.06 -17.69
N ASP A 153 -14.13 25.99 -17.16
CA ASP A 153 -13.77 24.81 -17.94
C ASP A 153 -15.00 24.13 -18.54
N MET A 154 -16.11 24.02 -17.80
CA MET A 154 -17.38 23.52 -18.35
C MET A 154 -17.96 24.42 -19.45
N LEU A 155 -17.89 25.74 -19.29
CA LEU A 155 -18.34 26.70 -20.30
C LEU A 155 -17.49 26.55 -21.58
N LYS A 156 -16.17 26.54 -21.45
CA LYS A 156 -15.23 26.31 -22.56
C LYS A 156 -15.43 24.95 -23.23
N TYR A 157 -15.70 23.90 -22.45
CA TYR A 157 -16.01 22.57 -23.00
C TYR A 157 -17.28 22.63 -23.87
N ALA A 158 -18.33 23.30 -23.41
CA ALA A 158 -19.58 23.45 -24.16
C ALA A 158 -19.43 24.26 -25.45
N GLU A 159 -18.41 25.12 -25.52
CA GLU A 159 -18.07 25.91 -26.72
C GLU A 159 -17.24 25.11 -27.72
N THR A 160 -16.32 24.29 -27.23
CA THR A 160 -15.32 23.58 -28.05
C THR A 160 -15.74 22.18 -28.49
N HIS A 161 -16.70 21.57 -27.79
CA HIS A 161 -17.16 20.20 -28.07
C HIS A 161 -18.61 20.17 -28.55
N GLU A 162 -18.94 19.19 -29.40
CA GLU A 162 -20.33 18.97 -29.84
C GLU A 162 -21.20 18.33 -28.76
N THR A 163 -20.58 17.58 -27.86
CA THR A 163 -21.27 16.95 -26.72
C THR A 163 -21.30 17.90 -25.53
N PRO A 164 -22.36 17.87 -24.71
CA PRO A 164 -22.41 18.70 -23.51
C PRO A 164 -21.37 18.24 -22.48
N PRO A 165 -20.84 19.16 -21.65
CA PRO A 165 -19.93 18.79 -20.57
C PRO A 165 -20.60 17.84 -19.57
N PRO A 166 -19.86 16.88 -19.00
CA PRO A 166 -20.37 16.04 -17.94
C PRO A 166 -20.72 16.88 -16.72
N LEU A 167 -21.79 16.53 -16.01
CA LEU A 167 -22.12 17.19 -14.75
C LEU A 167 -21.06 16.92 -13.69
N GLU A 168 -20.76 17.94 -12.90
CA GLU A 168 -19.83 17.88 -11.78
C GLU A 168 -20.27 18.78 -10.63
N VAL A 169 -19.75 18.47 -9.44
CA VAL A 169 -19.90 19.21 -8.20
C VAL A 169 -18.76 20.21 -8.10
N HIS A 170 -19.11 21.45 -7.75
CA HIS A 170 -18.20 22.56 -7.53
C HIS A 170 -18.19 22.93 -6.05
N MET A 171 -17.04 23.42 -5.58
CA MET A 171 -16.84 23.97 -4.23
C MET A 171 -17.34 23.04 -3.10
N ALA A 172 -17.16 21.73 -3.26
CA ALA A 172 -17.63 20.72 -2.30
C ALA A 172 -17.08 20.98 -0.89
N GLY A 173 -17.93 20.82 0.12
CA GLY A 173 -17.58 21.09 1.52
C GLY A 173 -17.67 22.57 1.93
N THR A 174 -17.95 23.47 0.98
CA THR A 174 -18.23 24.89 1.28
C THR A 174 -19.73 25.17 1.30
N PRO A 175 -20.19 26.29 1.92
CA PRO A 175 -21.59 26.73 1.84
C PRO A 175 -22.09 26.99 0.41
N GLN A 176 -21.19 27.25 -0.54
CA GLN A 176 -21.49 27.55 -1.94
C GLN A 176 -21.40 26.31 -2.84
N GLN A 177 -21.35 25.10 -2.29
CA GLN A 177 -21.34 23.87 -3.07
C GLN A 177 -22.58 23.75 -3.97
N HIS A 178 -22.35 23.40 -5.24
CA HIS A 178 -23.42 23.30 -6.24
C HIS A 178 -23.02 22.38 -7.39
N ILE A 179 -23.99 22.03 -8.23
CA ILE A 179 -23.80 21.25 -9.46
C ILE A 179 -24.13 22.16 -10.64
N ASN A 180 -23.26 22.23 -11.65
CA ASN A 180 -23.57 22.99 -12.85
C ASN A 180 -24.01 22.07 -14.00
N LEU A 181 -25.02 22.51 -14.73
CA LEU A 181 -25.43 21.98 -16.01
C LEU A 181 -25.30 23.09 -17.04
N VAL A 182 -24.52 22.84 -18.09
CA VAL A 182 -24.28 23.82 -19.17
C VAL A 182 -24.82 23.31 -20.50
N ARG A 183 -25.50 24.17 -21.26
CA ARG A 183 -25.94 23.90 -22.63
C ARG A 183 -25.69 25.08 -23.54
N ARG A 184 -25.19 24.81 -24.75
CA ARG A 184 -25.00 25.83 -25.77
C ARG A 184 -26.32 26.25 -26.40
N ILE A 185 -26.45 27.55 -26.63
CA ILE A 185 -27.54 28.17 -27.37
C ILE A 185 -26.97 28.47 -28.76
N LEU A 186 -27.55 27.84 -29.77
CA LEU A 186 -27.15 28.05 -31.17
C LEU A 186 -28.06 29.09 -31.82
N ASP A 187 -27.53 29.79 -32.82
CA ASP A 187 -28.34 30.61 -33.71
C ASP A 187 -29.45 29.78 -34.39
N PRO A 188 -30.52 30.39 -34.92
CA PRO A 188 -31.58 29.65 -35.62
C PRO A 188 -31.09 28.78 -36.79
N GLY A 189 -29.92 29.09 -37.36
CA GLY A 189 -29.27 28.31 -38.41
C GLY A 189 -28.46 27.10 -37.89
N GLY A 190 -28.23 27.00 -36.57
CA GLY A 190 -27.48 25.91 -35.94
C GLY A 190 -25.97 25.94 -36.21
N ARG A 191 -25.43 27.07 -36.68
CA ARG A 191 -24.05 27.24 -37.16
C ARG A 191 -23.13 27.92 -36.15
N ARG A 192 -23.67 28.80 -35.30
CA ARG A 192 -22.87 29.62 -34.38
C ARG A 192 -23.43 29.52 -32.96
N ILE A 193 -22.52 29.47 -32.00
CA ILE A 193 -22.86 29.59 -30.58
C ILE A 193 -23.12 31.05 -30.28
N VAL A 194 -24.36 31.38 -29.91
CA VAL A 194 -24.78 32.75 -29.56
C VAL A 194 -24.82 32.96 -28.04
N GLY A 195 -24.73 31.89 -27.26
CA GLY A 195 -24.73 31.97 -25.81
C GLY A 195 -24.69 30.60 -25.13
N LEU A 196 -24.67 30.62 -23.81
CA LEU A 196 -24.67 29.45 -22.93
C LEU A 196 -25.79 29.59 -21.90
N LEU A 197 -26.56 28.52 -21.72
CA LEU A 197 -27.45 28.33 -20.58
C LEU A 197 -26.69 27.57 -19.50
N MET A 198 -26.51 28.18 -18.32
CA MET A 198 -25.97 27.52 -17.15
C MET A 198 -27.02 27.44 -16.05
N VAL A 199 -27.29 26.23 -15.56
CA VAL A 199 -28.24 25.97 -14.47
C VAL A 199 -27.47 25.36 -13.31
N SER A 200 -27.55 26.00 -12.15
CA SER A 200 -26.87 25.56 -10.92
C SER A 200 -27.87 24.92 -9.96
N PHE A 201 -27.60 23.69 -9.54
CA PHE A 201 -28.45 22.90 -8.64
C PHE A 201 -27.77 22.67 -7.27
N PRO A 202 -28.56 22.53 -6.20
CA PRO A 202 -28.06 22.18 -4.88
C PRO A 202 -27.72 20.68 -4.80
N LEU A 203 -26.77 20.29 -3.94
CA LEU A 203 -26.39 18.89 -3.75
C LEU A 203 -27.48 18.07 -3.04
N GLN A 204 -28.36 18.74 -2.29
CA GLN A 204 -29.41 18.15 -1.48
C GLN A 204 -30.35 17.25 -2.31
N SER A 205 -30.61 17.62 -3.57
CA SER A 205 -31.45 16.82 -4.47
C SER A 205 -30.84 15.43 -4.75
N LEU A 206 -29.52 15.33 -4.88
CA LEU A 206 -28.84 14.04 -5.07
C LEU A 206 -28.80 13.21 -3.77
N GLN A 207 -28.62 13.88 -2.63
CA GLN A 207 -28.69 13.22 -1.32
C GLN A 207 -30.08 12.61 -1.06
N ALA A 208 -31.15 13.25 -1.55
CA ALA A 208 -32.51 12.73 -1.46
C ALA A 208 -32.70 11.43 -2.26
N ILE A 209 -32.10 11.34 -3.46
CA ILE A 209 -32.16 10.12 -4.29
C ILE A 209 -31.58 8.92 -3.55
N LEU A 210 -30.43 9.11 -2.91
CA LEU A 210 -29.83 8.06 -2.08
C LEU A 210 -30.79 7.70 -0.94
N LYS A 211 -31.21 8.68 -0.12
CA LYS A 211 -32.08 8.45 1.05
C LYS A 211 -33.40 7.74 0.74
N GLN A 212 -33.98 7.94 -0.44
CA GLN A 212 -35.22 7.26 -0.87
C GLN A 212 -35.01 5.76 -1.12
N SER A 213 -33.78 5.34 -1.39
CA SER A 213 -33.43 3.94 -1.62
C SER A 213 -33.13 3.28 -0.27
N SER A 214 -33.97 2.37 0.20
CA SER A 214 -33.67 1.57 1.41
C SER A 214 -32.65 0.49 1.06
N VAL A 215 -31.37 0.84 1.09
CA VAL A 215 -30.26 -0.08 0.82
C VAL A 215 -29.71 -0.68 2.11
N SER A 216 -29.54 -2.00 2.10
CA SER A 216 -28.92 -2.77 3.18
C SER A 216 -27.40 -2.77 3.03
N GLY A 217 -26.79 -1.62 3.22
CA GLY A 217 -25.34 -1.41 3.06
C GLY A 217 -24.92 0.03 3.30
N TYR A 218 -23.65 0.32 3.01
CA TYR A 218 -23.10 1.67 2.98
C TYR A 218 -22.86 2.11 1.54
N VAL A 219 -23.28 3.32 1.20
CA VAL A 219 -23.21 3.87 -0.16
C VAL A 219 -22.56 5.23 -0.13
N GLU A 220 -21.69 5.48 -1.10
CA GLU A 220 -21.14 6.79 -1.40
C GLU A 220 -21.39 7.17 -2.85
N LEU A 221 -21.81 8.40 -3.08
CA LEU A 221 -21.76 9.04 -4.39
C LEU A 221 -20.51 9.92 -4.44
N GLN A 222 -19.65 9.61 -5.40
CA GLN A 222 -18.29 10.11 -5.49
C GLN A 222 -18.06 10.82 -6.82
N GLN A 223 -17.29 11.89 -6.81
CA GLN A 223 -16.77 12.55 -8.01
C GLN A 223 -15.30 12.17 -8.21
N ILE A 224 -14.95 11.75 -9.43
CA ILE A 224 -13.59 11.35 -9.76
C ILE A 224 -12.82 12.56 -10.31
N ALA A 225 -11.94 13.12 -9.48
CA ALA A 225 -11.02 14.19 -9.82
C ALA A 225 -9.64 13.87 -9.20
N GLY A 226 -8.72 13.33 -10.00
CA GLY A 226 -7.38 12.95 -9.53
C GLY A 226 -7.33 11.64 -8.73
N ALA A 227 -6.39 11.52 -7.81
CA ALA A 227 -6.05 10.26 -7.12
C ALA A 227 -7.01 9.88 -5.98
N LYS A 228 -7.72 10.84 -5.36
CA LYS A 228 -8.67 10.59 -4.27
C LYS A 228 -10.09 10.99 -4.72
N PRO A 229 -11.08 10.07 -4.65
CA PRO A 229 -12.46 10.41 -5.00
C PRO A 229 -13.06 11.39 -3.98
N LEU A 230 -13.76 12.40 -4.48
CA LEU A 230 -14.49 13.37 -3.67
C LEU A 230 -15.87 12.83 -3.32
N VAL A 231 -16.13 12.54 -2.04
CA VAL A 231 -17.43 12.04 -1.57
C VAL A 231 -18.35 13.22 -1.23
N PHE A 232 -19.54 13.28 -1.82
CA PHE A 232 -20.48 14.40 -1.61
C PHE A 232 -21.90 13.97 -1.21
N ALA A 233 -22.21 12.67 -1.27
CA ALA A 233 -23.40 12.11 -0.65
C ALA A 233 -23.10 10.70 -0.11
N ARG A 234 -23.71 10.35 1.03
CA ARG A 234 -23.50 9.08 1.72
C ARG A 234 -24.77 8.58 2.40
N GLN A 235 -24.90 7.27 2.54
CA GLN A 235 -26.00 6.62 3.25
C GLN A 235 -25.56 5.28 3.85
N GLY A 236 -26.09 4.95 5.03
CA GLY A 236 -25.77 3.70 5.74
C GLY A 236 -24.69 3.86 6.80
N SER A 237 -24.24 2.73 7.37
CA SER A 237 -23.24 2.70 8.44
C SER A 237 -21.81 2.71 7.90
N VAL A 238 -21.02 3.72 8.27
CA VAL A 238 -19.61 3.85 7.89
C VAL A 238 -18.75 2.66 8.39
N ALA A 239 -19.20 1.95 9.44
CA ALA A 239 -18.49 0.77 9.96
C ALA A 239 -18.33 -0.35 8.91
N LEU A 240 -19.23 -0.41 7.91
CA LEU A 240 -19.14 -1.37 6.79
C LEU A 240 -17.98 -1.08 5.82
N ARG A 241 -17.23 0.02 6.02
CA ARG A 241 -16.00 0.35 5.28
C ARG A 241 -14.74 -0.29 5.91
N GLN A 242 -14.83 -0.80 7.15
CA GLN A 242 -13.68 -1.28 7.93
C GLN A 242 -13.38 -2.77 7.79
N THR A 243 -14.22 -3.51 7.07
CA THR A 243 -13.90 -4.86 6.62
C THR A 243 -13.16 -4.73 5.28
N ASP A 244 -12.10 -5.50 5.03
CA ASP A 244 -11.23 -5.48 3.82
C ASP A 244 -11.95 -5.72 2.46
N THR A 245 -13.24 -5.45 2.36
CA THR A 245 -14.07 -5.58 1.16
C THR A 245 -13.97 -4.33 0.29
N SER A 246 -13.46 -4.52 -0.93
CA SER A 246 -13.53 -3.52 -1.98
C SER A 246 -14.99 -3.22 -2.34
N PRO A 247 -15.38 -1.95 -2.54
CA PRO A 247 -16.74 -1.60 -2.93
C PRO A 247 -17.09 -2.10 -4.33
N SER A 248 -18.37 -2.35 -4.56
CA SER A 248 -18.93 -2.43 -5.92
C SER A 248 -19.05 -1.02 -6.48
N LEU A 249 -18.37 -0.76 -7.60
CA LEU A 249 -18.33 0.55 -8.25
C LEU A 249 -19.24 0.56 -9.49
N SER A 250 -20.05 1.62 -9.64
CA SER A 250 -20.89 1.83 -10.83
C SER A 250 -20.82 3.28 -11.30
N LYS A 251 -20.43 3.50 -12.57
CA LYS A 251 -20.28 4.84 -13.15
C LYS A 251 -21.64 5.46 -13.48
N VAL A 252 -21.82 6.73 -13.16
CA VAL A 252 -23.02 7.50 -13.50
C VAL A 252 -22.79 8.22 -14.83
N LYS A 253 -23.33 7.65 -15.91
CA LYS A 253 -23.22 8.20 -17.28
C LYS A 253 -23.74 9.64 -17.35
N GLY A 254 -23.02 10.52 -18.07
CA GLY A 254 -23.36 11.94 -18.20
C GLY A 254 -22.82 12.83 -17.07
N SER A 255 -22.01 12.28 -16.17
CA SER A 255 -21.37 13.00 -15.07
C SER A 255 -19.94 12.51 -14.86
N ARG A 256 -19.19 13.22 -14.01
CA ARG A 256 -17.91 12.75 -13.45
C ARG A 256 -18.09 11.83 -12.23
N TRP A 257 -19.30 11.30 -12.01
CA TRP A 257 -19.65 10.61 -10.77
C TRP A 257 -19.66 9.08 -10.87
N GLN A 258 -19.50 8.44 -9.72
CA GLN A 258 -19.69 7.01 -9.54
C GLN A 258 -20.35 6.72 -8.19
N ILE A 259 -21.08 5.61 -8.13
CA ILE A 259 -21.59 5.02 -6.89
C ILE A 259 -20.57 3.99 -6.39
N ALA A 260 -20.21 4.07 -5.12
CA ALA A 260 -19.48 3.04 -4.41
C ALA A 260 -20.39 2.41 -3.35
N TYR A 261 -20.56 1.08 -3.41
CA TYR A 261 -21.47 0.34 -2.53
C TYR A 261 -20.73 -0.76 -1.76
N TRP A 262 -20.90 -0.75 -0.43
CA TRP A 262 -20.46 -1.80 0.48
C TRP A 262 -21.69 -2.53 1.02
N PRO A 263 -21.89 -3.81 0.66
CA PRO A 263 -23.01 -4.60 1.18
C PRO A 263 -22.87 -4.82 2.69
N ALA A 264 -23.98 -4.87 3.42
CA ALA A 264 -23.97 -5.37 4.79
C ALA A 264 -23.60 -6.87 4.78
N ASP A 265 -22.71 -7.29 5.68
CA ASP A 265 -22.19 -8.66 5.75
C ASP A 265 -23.31 -9.71 5.80
N VAL A 266 -23.37 -10.58 4.79
CA VAL A 266 -24.24 -11.78 4.75
C VAL A 266 -23.56 -12.95 5.49
N THR A 267 -22.37 -12.74 6.06
CA THR A 267 -21.42 -13.75 6.54
C THR A 267 -21.82 -14.46 7.84
N GLY A 268 -22.95 -14.10 8.47
CA GLY A 268 -23.46 -14.75 9.68
C GLY A 268 -23.75 -16.25 9.57
N GLY A 269 -23.73 -16.84 8.36
CA GLY A 269 -23.89 -18.29 8.11
C GLY A 269 -22.61 -19.07 7.78
N SER A 270 -21.45 -18.42 7.62
CA SER A 270 -20.20 -19.06 7.14
C SER A 270 -19.56 -19.98 8.19
N ASN A 271 -19.53 -19.55 9.45
CA ASN A 271 -18.92 -20.30 10.56
C ASN A 271 -19.69 -21.59 10.90
N THR A 272 -21.02 -21.61 10.76
CA THR A 272 -21.84 -22.79 11.04
C THR A 272 -21.67 -23.88 9.96
N LEU A 273 -21.53 -23.47 8.69
CA LEU A 273 -21.22 -24.38 7.58
C LEU A 273 -19.81 -24.96 7.69
N LEU A 274 -18.82 -24.15 8.11
CA LEU A 274 -17.45 -24.62 8.34
C LEU A 274 -17.41 -25.67 9.46
N VAL A 275 -18.03 -25.38 10.61
CA VAL A 275 -18.04 -26.28 11.78
C VAL A 275 -18.75 -27.60 11.47
N SER A 276 -19.85 -27.55 10.73
CA SER A 276 -20.56 -28.77 10.32
C SER A 276 -19.78 -29.61 9.29
N ALA A 277 -19.15 -28.97 8.29
CA ALA A 277 -18.31 -29.66 7.31
C ALA A 277 -17.09 -30.36 7.98
N LEU A 278 -16.41 -29.66 8.90
CA LEU A 278 -15.29 -30.22 9.67
C LEU A 278 -15.76 -31.31 10.64
N GLY A 279 -16.93 -31.14 11.28
CA GLY A 279 -17.51 -32.13 12.18
C GLY A 279 -17.86 -33.46 11.48
N VAL A 280 -18.45 -33.40 10.27
CA VAL A 280 -18.76 -34.61 9.49
C VAL A 280 -17.48 -35.30 9.01
N GLY A 281 -16.51 -34.53 8.52
CA GLY A 281 -15.22 -35.07 8.05
C GLY A 281 -14.41 -35.73 9.18
N THR A 282 -14.36 -35.12 10.36
CA THR A 282 -13.67 -35.68 11.54
C THR A 282 -14.37 -36.94 12.05
N GLY A 283 -15.70 -36.95 12.15
CA GLY A 283 -16.47 -38.12 12.58
C GLY A 283 -16.25 -39.33 11.66
N ALA A 284 -16.27 -39.11 10.34
CA ALA A 284 -16.03 -40.18 9.37
C ALA A 284 -14.57 -40.69 9.39
N ALA A 285 -13.59 -39.80 9.61
CA ALA A 285 -12.18 -40.21 9.76
C ALA A 285 -11.96 -41.07 11.01
N VAL A 286 -12.59 -40.73 12.15
CA VAL A 286 -12.51 -41.53 13.39
C VAL A 286 -13.10 -42.93 13.19
N LEU A 287 -14.26 -43.03 12.52
CA LEU A 287 -14.88 -44.33 12.22
C LEU A 287 -13.99 -45.19 11.31
N LEU A 288 -13.34 -44.59 10.31
CA LEU A 288 -12.40 -45.29 9.43
C LEU A 288 -11.17 -45.80 10.21
N LEU A 289 -10.60 -44.98 11.10
CA LEU A 289 -9.48 -45.36 11.97
C LEU A 289 -9.86 -46.54 12.89
N LEU A 290 -11.04 -46.50 13.49
CA LEU A 290 -11.55 -47.60 14.33
C LEU A 290 -11.77 -48.89 13.53
N LEU A 291 -12.30 -48.80 12.31
CA LEU A 291 -12.49 -49.94 11.42
C LEU A 291 -11.15 -50.58 11.03
N VAL A 292 -10.17 -49.77 10.61
CA VAL A 292 -8.82 -50.22 10.26
C VAL A 292 -8.14 -50.88 11.47
N TRP A 293 -8.24 -50.26 12.66
CA TRP A 293 -7.71 -50.83 13.90
C TRP A 293 -8.36 -52.18 14.23
N PHE A 294 -9.68 -52.30 14.10
CA PHE A 294 -10.41 -53.53 14.41
C PHE A 294 -10.05 -54.68 13.46
N VAL A 295 -10.06 -54.44 12.15
CA VAL A 295 -9.69 -55.44 11.14
C VAL A 295 -8.27 -55.93 11.39
N LEU A 296 -7.34 -55.02 11.70
CA LEU A 296 -5.96 -55.37 11.93
C LEU A 296 -5.74 -56.11 13.25
N ARG A 297 -6.39 -55.69 14.34
CA ARG A 297 -6.31 -56.41 15.61
C ARG A 297 -6.76 -57.87 15.41
N ARG A 298 -7.77 -58.09 14.57
CA ARG A 298 -8.25 -59.42 14.20
C ARG A 298 -7.22 -60.21 13.38
N THR A 299 -6.59 -59.61 12.36
CA THR A 299 -5.59 -60.29 11.51
C THR A 299 -4.28 -60.59 12.26
N VAL A 300 -3.76 -59.66 13.06
CA VAL A 300 -2.57 -59.89 13.90
C VAL A 300 -2.83 -61.02 14.91
N SER A 301 -4.03 -61.07 15.49
CA SER A 301 -4.42 -62.15 16.40
C SER A 301 -4.55 -63.50 15.69
N ALA A 302 -4.99 -63.51 14.42
CA ALA A 302 -4.99 -64.72 13.59
C ALA A 302 -3.54 -65.17 13.28
N LEU A 303 -2.68 -64.25 12.84
CA LEU A 303 -1.27 -64.54 12.55
C LEU A 303 -0.50 -65.07 13.75
N ARG A 304 -0.73 -64.53 14.95
CA ARG A 304 -0.11 -65.05 16.19
C ARG A 304 -0.56 -66.48 16.49
N ARG A 305 -1.84 -66.80 16.25
CA ARG A 305 -2.34 -68.18 16.41
C ARG A 305 -1.66 -69.12 15.42
N ASP A 306 -1.50 -68.72 14.17
CA ASP A 306 -0.83 -69.53 13.15
C ASP A 306 0.68 -69.67 13.38
N GLN A 307 1.35 -68.65 13.94
CA GLN A 307 2.73 -68.76 14.40
C GLN A 307 2.88 -69.79 15.53
N VAL A 308 1.95 -69.81 16.48
CA VAL A 308 1.93 -70.81 17.55
C VAL A 308 1.67 -72.20 16.97
N THR A 309 0.76 -72.34 16.00
CA THR A 309 0.52 -73.59 15.28
C THR A 309 1.79 -74.06 14.56
N ALA A 310 2.49 -73.19 13.82
CA ALA A 310 3.74 -73.53 13.13
C ALA A 310 4.84 -73.99 14.10
N LEU A 311 5.01 -73.29 15.23
CA LEU A 311 5.96 -73.69 16.28
C LEU A 311 5.59 -75.03 16.93
N THR A 312 4.29 -75.28 17.08
CA THR A 312 3.77 -76.55 17.61
C THR A 312 4.03 -77.69 16.63
N ILE A 313 3.81 -77.48 15.33
CA ILE A 313 4.18 -78.45 14.29
C ILE A 313 5.66 -78.77 14.42
N VAL A 314 6.57 -77.79 14.39
CA VAL A 314 8.02 -78.00 14.50
C VAL A 314 8.41 -78.78 15.77
N LYS A 315 7.77 -78.49 16.91
CA LYS A 315 7.98 -79.23 18.16
C LYS A 315 7.50 -80.68 18.04
N ASP A 316 6.33 -80.91 17.47
CA ASP A 316 5.77 -82.24 17.25
C ASP A 316 6.57 -83.04 16.21
N MET A 317 7.20 -82.38 15.22
CA MET A 317 8.16 -83.01 14.30
C MET A 317 9.37 -83.55 15.06
N ARG A 318 9.96 -82.71 15.92
CA ARG A 318 11.13 -83.08 16.73
C ARG A 318 10.82 -84.23 17.68
N ASP A 319 9.61 -84.23 18.25
CA ASP A 319 9.18 -85.20 19.26
C ASP A 319 8.50 -86.45 18.63
N GLY A 320 8.44 -86.55 17.29
CA GLY A 320 7.94 -87.70 16.52
C GLY A 320 6.41 -87.92 16.58
N ARG A 321 5.63 -86.88 16.90
CA ARG A 321 4.18 -86.95 17.19
C ARG A 321 3.33 -86.02 16.31
N VAL A 322 3.66 -85.99 15.03
CA VAL A 322 2.99 -85.12 14.04
C VAL A 322 1.52 -85.53 13.88
N LYS A 323 0.60 -84.58 14.01
CA LYS A 323 -0.83 -84.78 13.78
C LYS A 323 -1.18 -84.53 12.31
N SER A 324 -2.24 -85.15 11.82
CA SER A 324 -2.71 -84.96 10.43
C SER A 324 -3.48 -83.66 10.21
N ASP A 325 -3.90 -82.98 11.30
CA ASP A 325 -4.72 -81.77 11.24
C ASP A 325 -4.28 -80.77 12.31
N TYR A 326 -3.94 -79.56 11.87
CA TYR A 326 -3.51 -78.45 12.72
C TYR A 326 -4.35 -77.22 12.37
N PRO A 327 -4.88 -76.50 13.38
CA PRO A 327 -5.78 -75.38 13.15
C PRO A 327 -5.04 -74.20 12.49
N CYS A 328 -5.59 -73.74 11.37
CA CYS A 328 -5.12 -72.59 10.62
C CYS A 328 -6.18 -71.48 10.61
N ALA A 329 -5.81 -70.29 11.06
CA ALA A 329 -6.68 -69.13 11.21
C ALA A 329 -6.65 -68.19 9.99
N LEU A 330 -5.53 -68.12 9.26
CA LEU A 330 -5.39 -67.39 7.99
C LEU A 330 -5.30 -68.37 6.82
N GLU A 331 -6.23 -68.26 5.88
CA GLU A 331 -6.32 -69.14 4.70
C GLU A 331 -5.02 -69.12 3.88
N GLU A 332 -4.33 -67.98 3.82
CA GLU A 332 -3.06 -67.79 3.09
C GLU A 332 -1.89 -68.55 3.72
N PHE A 333 -2.00 -68.96 4.99
CA PHE A 333 -0.96 -69.74 5.68
C PHE A 333 -1.20 -71.25 5.59
N HIS A 334 -2.36 -71.66 5.08
CA HIS A 334 -2.79 -73.06 5.03
C HIS A 334 -1.81 -73.93 4.24
N ASP A 335 -1.48 -73.56 3.00
CA ASP A 335 -0.56 -74.31 2.13
C ASP A 335 0.84 -74.46 2.75
N THR A 336 1.29 -73.44 3.49
CA THR A 336 2.61 -73.44 4.15
C THR A 336 2.61 -74.40 5.33
N LEU A 337 1.56 -74.37 6.16
CA LEU A 337 1.40 -75.29 7.28
C LEU A 337 1.19 -76.73 6.79
N GLU A 338 0.42 -76.94 5.73
CA GLU A 338 0.21 -78.26 5.14
C GLU A 338 1.50 -78.84 4.57
N LEU A 339 2.32 -78.02 3.90
CA LEU A 339 3.65 -78.43 3.43
C LEU A 339 4.55 -78.83 4.61
N MET A 340 4.54 -78.09 5.71
CA MET A 340 5.29 -78.46 6.93
C MET A 340 4.83 -79.80 7.50
N VAL A 341 3.52 -80.05 7.57
CA VAL A 341 2.94 -81.32 8.06
C VAL A 341 3.29 -82.50 7.14
N ARG A 342 3.20 -82.32 5.81
CA ARG A 342 3.58 -83.35 4.83
C ARG A 342 5.07 -83.71 4.90
N THR A 343 5.93 -82.70 5.08
CA THR A 343 7.38 -82.90 5.23
C THR A 343 7.71 -83.62 6.53
N ALA A 344 6.96 -83.33 7.59
CA ALA A 344 7.11 -83.96 8.89
C ALA A 344 6.64 -85.43 8.93
N SER A 345 5.61 -85.77 8.17
CA SER A 345 5.02 -87.11 8.12
C SER A 345 5.84 -88.11 7.30
N ALA A 346 6.84 -87.65 6.53
CA ALA A 346 7.68 -88.49 5.67
C ALA A 346 8.89 -89.13 6.40
N GLY A 347 9.10 -88.83 7.68
CA GLY A 347 10.23 -89.35 8.46
C GLY A 347 9.82 -89.95 9.81
N VAL A 348 10.00 -91.27 9.94
CA VAL A 348 10.13 -92.09 11.18
C VAL A 348 8.90 -92.93 11.61
N PRO A 349 9.10 -94.23 11.99
CA PRO A 349 8.07 -95.27 12.12
C PRO A 349 7.50 -95.47 13.56
N VAL A 350 6.40 -96.23 13.61
CA VAL A 350 5.47 -96.49 14.74
C VAL A 350 5.92 -97.63 15.67
N ALA A 351 5.73 -97.48 16.99
CA ALA A 351 5.31 -98.55 17.92
C ALA A 351 4.79 -98.01 19.30
N PRO A 352 3.86 -98.72 20.00
CA PRO A 352 2.87 -98.12 20.92
C PRO A 352 2.77 -98.73 22.35
N VAL A 353 1.79 -98.24 23.15
CA VAL A 353 1.08 -98.86 24.32
C VAL A 353 1.76 -98.65 25.72
N ALA A 354 1.15 -98.35 26.89
CA ALA A 354 -0.22 -98.31 27.49
C ALA A 354 -0.22 -97.37 28.75
N ALA A 355 -1.27 -96.58 29.06
CA ALA A 355 -2.40 -96.80 30.03
C ALA A 355 -2.00 -96.92 31.53
N GLN A 356 -2.64 -96.33 32.56
CA GLN A 356 -4.00 -95.77 32.73
C GLN A 356 -4.17 -95.04 34.10
N HIS A 357 -5.15 -94.09 34.16
CA HIS A 357 -6.02 -93.64 35.29
C HIS A 357 -5.43 -92.89 36.51
N SER A 358 -6.08 -91.90 37.15
CA SER A 358 -7.43 -91.27 37.09
C SER A 358 -7.48 -90.02 37.98
N GLY A 359 -8.30 -89.00 37.65
CA GLY A 359 -8.93 -88.11 38.65
C GLY A 359 -8.71 -86.59 38.51
N LYS A 360 -9.64 -85.92 37.79
CA LYS A 360 -10.36 -84.65 38.04
C LYS A 360 -10.10 -83.87 39.35
N ASP A 361 -10.26 -82.56 39.49
CA ASP A 361 -10.62 -81.38 38.67
C ASP A 361 -10.18 -80.14 39.52
N ASP A 362 -9.79 -79.04 38.85
CA ASP A 362 -10.02 -77.60 39.11
C ASP A 362 -10.05 -77.00 40.54
N GLU A 363 -9.64 -75.76 40.83
CA GLU A 363 -8.89 -74.65 40.20
C GLU A 363 -8.76 -73.58 41.31
N GLY A 364 -7.70 -72.76 41.26
CA GLY A 364 -7.71 -71.39 41.82
C GLY A 364 -6.93 -71.13 43.12
N ASP A 365 -5.66 -70.71 42.98
CA ASP A 365 -4.83 -70.08 44.04
C ASP A 365 -3.98 -68.99 43.34
N VAL A 366 -4.18 -67.69 43.59
CA VAL A 366 -3.65 -66.81 44.66
C VAL A 366 -2.43 -65.99 44.23
N GLY A 367 -2.42 -64.74 44.73
CA GLY A 367 -1.23 -63.94 45.03
C GLY A 367 -0.93 -62.94 43.94
N GLY A 368 -0.99 -61.62 44.18
CA GLY A 368 -0.32 -60.91 45.28
C GLY A 368 1.16 -60.78 44.92
N ASN A 369 1.84 -59.64 45.01
CA ASN A 369 1.56 -58.39 45.70
C ASN A 369 2.64 -57.38 45.23
N ASP A 370 2.44 -56.11 45.58
CA ASP A 370 3.45 -55.10 45.92
C ASP A 370 4.13 -54.24 44.83
N ILE A 371 3.89 -52.92 44.76
CA ILE A 371 4.33 -51.69 45.50
C ILE A 371 5.41 -50.96 44.64
N ILE A 372 5.28 -49.61 44.54
CA ILE A 372 6.33 -48.54 44.64
C ILE A 372 6.40 -47.54 43.45
N ASP A 373 6.03 -46.28 43.79
CA ASP A 373 6.56 -44.93 43.48
C ASP A 373 6.55 -44.36 42.04
N GLU A 374 5.93 -43.17 41.83
CA GLU A 374 6.49 -41.78 41.85
C GLU A 374 7.58 -41.56 40.77
N ILE A 375 7.75 -40.46 40.03
CA ILE A 375 7.24 -39.08 39.97
C ILE A 375 7.70 -38.50 38.60
N GLU A 376 7.14 -37.35 38.20
CA GLU A 376 7.64 -36.36 37.21
C GLU A 376 7.75 -36.72 35.71
N GLY A 377 6.82 -36.14 34.93
CA GLY A 377 7.07 -35.75 33.55
C GLY A 377 6.96 -34.23 33.44
N ASP A 378 8.10 -33.55 33.48
CA ASP A 378 8.25 -32.14 33.11
C ASP A 378 9.28 -32.06 31.97
N LEU A 379 8.80 -31.71 30.76
CA LEU A 379 9.61 -31.34 29.58
C LEU A 379 8.77 -30.28 28.84
N LEU A 380 8.84 -29.01 29.27
CA LEU A 380 9.76 -27.98 28.76
C LEU A 380 9.76 -27.86 27.23
N PHE A 381 9.06 -26.83 26.77
CA PHE A 381 9.24 -26.21 25.46
C PHE A 381 10.61 -25.53 25.42
N ASP A 382 11.44 -25.90 24.45
CA ASP A 382 12.70 -25.20 24.16
C ASP A 382 12.52 -24.42 22.85
N ASP A 383 12.11 -23.16 22.99
CA ASP A 383 12.35 -22.11 22.00
C ASP A 383 13.57 -21.33 22.50
N SER A 384 14.74 -21.62 21.95
CA SER A 384 15.91 -20.77 22.16
C SER A 384 16.77 -20.71 20.89
N ALA A 385 16.81 -19.52 20.28
CA ALA A 385 18.05 -18.82 19.90
C ALA A 385 17.76 -17.63 18.97
N LEU A 386 17.27 -16.52 19.53
CA LEU A 386 17.54 -15.15 19.07
C LEU A 386 17.50 -14.25 20.31
N ASP A 387 18.48 -14.41 21.19
CA ASP A 387 18.73 -13.46 22.27
C ASP A 387 19.35 -12.19 21.69
N VAL A 388 18.48 -11.24 21.35
CA VAL A 388 18.87 -9.82 21.34
C VAL A 388 18.48 -9.28 22.71
N ALA A 389 19.48 -9.04 23.55
CA ALA A 389 19.28 -8.38 24.83
C ALA A 389 18.60 -7.02 24.61
N ARG A 390 17.31 -6.92 24.97
CA ARG A 390 16.62 -5.65 25.11
C ARG A 390 17.25 -4.92 26.28
N VAL A 391 17.97 -3.84 25.97
CA VAL A 391 18.30 -2.81 26.95
C VAL A 391 17.00 -2.01 27.15
N ASP A 392 16.49 -1.98 28.37
CA ASP A 392 15.39 -1.09 28.73
C ASP A 392 15.82 0.36 28.48
N ALA A 393 15.30 0.95 27.41
CA ALA A 393 15.53 2.36 27.11
C ALA A 393 14.67 3.20 28.05
N ASP A 394 15.35 4.02 28.87
CA ASP A 394 14.74 5.16 29.55
C ASP A 394 13.95 5.96 28.51
N SER A 395 12.69 6.26 28.80
CA SER A 395 11.75 6.89 27.89
C SER A 395 12.14 8.34 27.60
N THR A 396 13.05 8.56 26.65
CA THR A 396 13.20 9.84 25.98
C THR A 396 11.93 10.09 25.17
N GLY A 397 10.93 10.68 25.82
CA GLY A 397 9.64 11.00 25.25
C GLY A 397 9.76 12.01 24.11
N VAL A 398 9.86 11.52 22.88
CA VAL A 398 9.80 12.37 21.70
C VAL A 398 8.35 12.81 21.49
N SER A 399 8.12 14.12 21.38
CA SER A 399 6.76 14.64 21.18
C SER A 399 6.18 14.14 19.85
N ALA A 400 4.97 13.59 19.89
CA ALA A 400 4.21 13.17 18.71
C ALA A 400 4.09 14.27 17.65
N GLU A 401 4.01 15.53 18.10
CA GLU A 401 3.63 16.68 17.27
C GLU A 401 4.73 17.13 16.31
N ILE A 402 5.98 16.71 16.54
CA ILE A 402 7.09 17.06 15.63
C ILE A 402 7.11 16.18 14.38
N PHE A 403 6.47 15.01 14.39
CA PHE A 403 6.38 14.10 13.23
C PHE A 403 5.18 14.48 12.37
N ARG A 404 5.43 15.19 11.28
CA ARG A 404 4.38 15.68 10.37
C ARG A 404 4.24 14.75 9.16
N ALA A 405 3.31 15.10 8.27
CA ALA A 405 2.99 14.28 7.09
C ALA A 405 4.13 14.21 6.06
N TYR A 406 5.05 15.17 5.99
CA TYR A 406 6.09 15.21 4.94
C TYR A 406 7.51 15.39 5.48
N ASP A 407 7.64 15.75 6.76
CA ASP A 407 8.90 16.05 7.42
C ASP A 407 8.77 15.94 8.94
N ILE A 408 9.90 16.12 9.63
CA ILE A 408 9.92 16.33 11.08
C ILE A 408 10.18 17.82 11.31
N ARG A 409 9.39 18.49 12.16
CA ARG A 409 9.46 19.94 12.40
C ARG A 409 9.17 20.27 13.87
N GLY A 410 10.07 21.00 14.52
CA GLY A 410 9.90 21.43 15.90
C GLY A 410 10.59 22.76 16.19
N VAL A 411 10.42 23.26 17.40
CA VAL A 411 11.11 24.46 17.90
C VAL A 411 12.41 24.01 18.57
N ALA A 412 13.53 24.54 18.09
CA ALA A 412 14.86 24.23 18.59
C ALA A 412 14.98 24.50 20.10
N ASN A 413 15.71 23.64 20.80
CA ASN A 413 15.90 23.68 22.26
C ASN A 413 14.60 23.57 23.09
N LYS A 414 13.46 23.26 22.46
CA LYS A 414 12.18 22.99 23.12
C LYS A 414 11.66 21.62 22.71
N SER A 415 10.92 21.54 21.60
CA SER A 415 10.38 20.28 21.10
C SER A 415 11.36 19.53 20.21
N LEU A 416 12.38 20.21 19.69
CA LEU A 416 13.48 19.63 18.94
C LEU A 416 14.81 19.96 19.64
N THR A 417 15.28 19.05 20.49
CA THR A 417 16.56 19.16 21.21
C THR A 417 17.65 18.33 20.51
N THR A 418 18.90 18.49 20.92
CA THR A 418 20.01 17.65 20.45
C THR A 418 19.79 16.17 20.78
N ASP A 419 19.21 15.84 21.93
CA ASP A 419 18.93 14.45 22.31
C ASP A 419 17.85 13.84 21.40
N VAL A 420 16.81 14.62 21.09
CA VAL A 420 15.78 14.22 20.13
C VAL A 420 16.37 14.05 18.72
N ALA A 421 17.25 14.95 18.28
CA ALA A 421 17.93 14.84 16.99
C ALA A 421 18.83 13.59 16.91
N TYR A 422 19.50 13.23 18.01
CA TYR A 422 20.29 12.00 18.12
C TYR A 422 19.43 10.75 17.98
N GLU A 423 18.30 10.65 18.70
CA GLU A 423 17.39 9.50 18.58
C GLU A 423 16.72 9.42 17.20
N ILE A 424 16.40 10.56 16.59
CA ILE A 424 15.93 10.60 15.20
C ILE A 424 17.02 10.09 14.25
N GLY A 425 18.28 10.47 14.45
CA GLY A 425 19.42 9.93 13.70
C GLY A 425 19.51 8.41 13.83
N ARG A 426 19.35 7.87 15.04
CA ARG A 426 19.32 6.42 15.24
C ARG A 426 18.14 5.75 14.53
N ALA A 427 16.96 6.35 14.57
CA ALA A 427 15.80 5.81 13.88
C ALA A 427 15.98 5.78 12.35
N ILE A 428 16.50 6.87 11.77
CA ILE A 428 16.79 6.97 10.34
C ILE A 428 17.88 5.96 9.95
N GLY A 429 18.96 5.87 10.72
CA GLY A 429 20.05 4.95 10.41
C GLY A 429 19.65 3.47 10.51
N SER A 430 18.75 3.15 11.45
CA SER A 430 18.14 1.81 11.55
C SER A 430 17.25 1.49 10.37
N GLU A 431 16.39 2.44 9.96
CA GLU A 431 15.55 2.28 8.77
C GLU A 431 16.38 2.14 7.49
N ALA A 432 17.45 2.93 7.35
CA ALA A 432 18.38 2.86 6.24
C ALA A 432 19.03 1.47 6.11
N TYR A 433 19.44 0.87 7.23
CA TYR A 433 19.96 -0.51 7.24
C TYR A 433 18.96 -1.52 6.65
N TYR A 434 17.70 -1.47 7.06
CA TYR A 434 16.67 -2.38 6.53
C TYR A 434 16.37 -2.16 5.05
N ARG A 435 16.63 -0.95 4.54
CA ARG A 435 16.54 -0.62 3.11
C ARG A 435 17.80 -0.97 2.31
N GLY A 436 18.87 -1.45 2.97
CA GLY A 436 20.14 -1.77 2.32
C GLY A 436 21.05 -0.56 2.09
N GLU A 437 20.75 0.57 2.73
CA GLU A 437 21.41 1.86 2.52
C GLU A 437 22.56 2.04 3.54
N GLN A 438 23.81 1.99 3.07
CA GLN A 438 25.01 2.09 3.93
C GLN A 438 25.42 3.55 4.20
N THR A 439 25.35 4.41 3.19
CA THR A 439 25.83 5.78 3.26
C THR A 439 24.67 6.77 3.23
N ILE A 440 24.72 7.79 4.08
CA ILE A 440 23.70 8.85 4.16
C ILE A 440 24.39 10.21 4.03
N VAL A 441 23.94 11.02 3.07
CA VAL A 441 24.43 12.41 2.93
C VAL A 441 23.69 13.30 3.91
N VAL A 442 24.37 14.18 4.64
CA VAL A 442 23.73 15.10 5.59
C VAL A 442 24.16 16.53 5.27
N GLY A 443 23.17 17.42 5.15
CA GLY A 443 23.37 18.85 4.97
C GLY A 443 22.46 19.65 5.89
N ARG A 444 22.72 20.95 6.02
CA ARG A 444 21.88 21.87 6.81
C ARG A 444 21.63 23.22 6.14
N ASP A 445 20.56 23.89 6.53
CA ASP A 445 20.30 25.28 6.17
C ASP A 445 21.13 26.26 7.05
N GLY A 446 20.86 27.56 6.89
CA GLY A 446 21.55 28.66 7.56
C GLY A 446 21.08 28.98 8.99
N ARG A 447 20.23 28.16 9.62
CA ARG A 447 19.67 28.47 10.94
C ARG A 447 20.70 28.34 12.05
N LEU A 448 20.52 29.15 13.10
CA LEU A 448 21.42 29.19 14.27
C LEU A 448 21.51 27.85 15.00
N SER A 449 20.42 27.08 15.05
CA SER A 449 20.38 25.74 15.66
C SER A 449 20.93 24.62 14.77
N GLY A 450 21.23 24.93 13.50
CA GLY A 450 21.64 23.95 12.50
C GLY A 450 22.91 23.18 12.89
N PRO A 451 24.01 23.82 13.31
CA PRO A 451 25.25 23.11 13.67
C PRO A 451 25.06 22.05 14.75
N ASP A 452 24.38 22.40 15.85
CA ASP A 452 24.20 21.48 16.99
C ASP A 452 23.24 20.32 16.66
N LEU A 453 22.14 20.62 15.96
CA LEU A 453 21.17 19.59 15.55
C LEU A 453 21.75 18.63 14.52
N MET A 454 22.54 19.14 13.56
CA MET A 454 23.24 18.33 12.58
C MET A 454 24.29 17.45 13.22
N ALA A 455 25.13 17.98 14.12
CA ALA A 455 26.11 17.19 14.85
C ALA A 455 25.45 16.05 15.65
N ALA A 456 24.33 16.33 16.32
CA ALA A 456 23.58 15.31 17.05
C ALA A 456 22.97 14.24 16.13
N LEU A 457 22.36 14.65 15.02
CA LEU A 457 21.82 13.74 14.00
C LEU A 457 22.91 12.82 13.44
N ILE A 458 24.07 13.37 13.05
CA ILE A 458 25.21 12.61 12.52
C ILE A 458 25.69 11.58 13.53
N ARG A 459 25.83 11.95 14.81
CA ARG A 459 26.17 10.98 15.87
C ARG A 459 25.16 9.84 15.96
N GLY A 460 23.86 10.14 15.83
CA GLY A 460 22.81 9.12 15.85
C GLY A 460 22.91 8.14 14.67
N LEU A 461 23.16 8.65 13.45
CA LEU A 461 23.37 7.84 12.24
C LEU A 461 24.61 6.94 12.35
N VAL A 462 25.73 7.50 12.82
CA VAL A 462 26.99 6.78 13.02
C VAL A 462 26.83 5.68 14.07
N ALA A 463 26.09 5.95 15.15
CA ALA A 463 25.82 4.98 16.22
C ALA A 463 25.00 3.76 15.77
N THR A 464 24.42 3.77 14.56
CA THR A 464 23.75 2.60 13.97
C THR A 464 24.61 1.91 12.91
N GLY A 465 25.88 2.29 12.76
CA GLY A 465 26.78 1.74 11.75
C GLY A 465 26.52 2.24 10.33
N ARG A 466 25.93 3.44 10.15
CA ARG A 466 25.82 4.10 8.83
C ARG A 466 26.99 5.05 8.62
N ASP A 467 27.50 5.10 7.40
CA ASP A 467 28.51 6.08 7.01
C ASP A 467 27.83 7.39 6.61
N VAL A 468 28.39 8.51 7.06
CA VAL A 468 27.84 9.84 6.82
C VAL A 468 28.76 10.64 5.91
N LYS A 469 28.19 11.24 4.87
CA LYS A 469 28.85 12.29 4.09
C LYS A 469 28.28 13.65 4.49
N ASP A 470 29.03 14.40 5.27
CA ASP A 470 28.68 15.74 5.71
C ASP A 470 28.99 16.75 4.60
N ILE A 471 27.96 17.39 4.06
CA ILE A 471 28.10 18.42 3.00
C ILE A 471 27.94 19.85 3.52
N GLY A 472 27.88 20.01 4.84
CA GLY A 472 27.81 21.30 5.52
C GLY A 472 26.54 22.10 5.23
N GLN A 473 26.72 23.41 5.14
CA GLN A 473 25.63 24.36 4.93
C GLN A 473 25.33 24.53 3.44
N VAL A 474 24.19 24.01 2.98
CA VAL A 474 23.78 24.03 1.57
C VAL A 474 22.26 24.18 1.43
N PRO A 475 21.74 24.61 0.27
CA PRO A 475 20.32 24.50 -0.04
C PRO A 475 19.82 23.05 -0.05
N THR A 476 18.56 22.84 0.34
CA THR A 476 17.87 21.55 0.28
C THR A 476 18.02 20.83 -1.08
N PRO A 477 17.85 21.49 -2.25
CA PRO A 477 18.07 20.81 -3.54
C PRO A 477 19.53 20.39 -3.79
N VAL A 478 20.52 21.03 -3.15
CA VAL A 478 21.94 20.60 -3.25
C VAL A 478 22.15 19.31 -2.46
N LEU A 479 21.48 19.11 -1.33
CA LEU A 479 21.47 17.82 -0.61
C LEU A 479 20.86 16.72 -1.48
N TYR A 480 19.72 16.98 -2.13
CA TYR A 480 19.10 15.99 -3.03
C TYR A 480 19.97 15.65 -4.24
N PHE A 481 20.63 16.66 -4.83
CA PHE A 481 21.64 16.45 -5.86
C PHE A 481 22.78 15.57 -5.33
N ALA A 482 23.33 15.89 -4.16
CA ALA A 482 24.45 15.16 -3.57
C ALA A 482 24.13 13.69 -3.29
N ALA A 483 22.92 13.39 -2.80
CA ALA A 483 22.48 12.01 -2.57
C ALA A 483 22.51 11.17 -3.86
N GLN A 484 22.16 11.77 -5.00
CA GLN A 484 22.24 11.10 -6.31
C GLN A 484 23.67 11.10 -6.87
N TYR A 485 24.35 12.24 -6.84
CA TYR A 485 25.68 12.45 -7.41
C TYR A 485 26.75 11.58 -6.74
N LEU A 486 26.67 11.41 -5.42
CA LEU A 486 27.59 10.60 -4.63
C LEU A 486 27.18 9.11 -4.58
N GLY A 487 26.11 8.72 -5.28
CA GLY A 487 25.65 7.34 -5.41
C GLY A 487 25.03 6.74 -4.14
N SER A 488 24.66 7.55 -3.15
CA SER A 488 24.05 7.03 -1.91
C SER A 488 22.55 6.78 -2.06
N GLY A 489 21.83 7.55 -2.89
CA GLY A 489 20.36 7.53 -2.93
C GLY A 489 19.67 8.01 -1.64
N SER A 490 20.43 8.27 -0.58
CA SER A 490 19.95 8.56 0.77
C SER A 490 20.56 9.85 1.30
N GLY A 491 19.74 10.71 1.91
CA GLY A 491 20.18 11.94 2.54
C GLY A 491 19.18 12.56 3.51
N VAL A 492 19.70 13.31 4.48
CA VAL A 492 18.91 14.02 5.49
C VAL A 492 19.31 15.50 5.48
N MET A 493 18.31 16.36 5.30
CA MET A 493 18.49 17.80 5.33
C MET A 493 17.98 18.36 6.67
N VAL A 494 18.86 19.00 7.43
CA VAL A 494 18.53 19.74 8.66
C VAL A 494 18.10 21.14 8.29
N THR A 495 16.81 21.40 8.29
CA THR A 495 16.24 22.66 7.80
C THR A 495 14.98 22.99 8.53
N GLY A 496 14.67 24.27 8.75
CA GLY A 496 13.36 24.77 9.18
C GLY A 496 12.47 25.26 8.03
N SER A 497 12.93 25.15 6.78
CA SER A 497 12.33 25.74 5.58
C SER A 497 12.02 27.24 5.77
N HIS A 498 10.78 27.67 5.60
CA HIS A 498 10.34 29.06 5.74
C HIS A 498 9.79 29.43 7.14
N ASN A 499 9.83 28.51 8.09
CA ASN A 499 9.33 28.79 9.44
C ASN A 499 10.16 29.89 10.15
N PRO A 500 9.65 30.52 11.21
CA PRO A 500 10.42 31.47 12.03
C PRO A 500 11.77 30.92 12.51
N ALA A 501 12.72 31.79 12.86
CA ALA A 501 14.11 31.46 13.16
C ALA A 501 14.30 30.33 14.20
N GLU A 502 13.42 30.26 15.19
CA GLU A 502 13.46 29.26 16.27
C GLU A 502 13.06 27.85 15.83
N TYR A 503 12.47 27.67 14.64
CA TYR A 503 12.09 26.36 14.11
C TYR A 503 13.25 25.67 13.40
N ASN A 504 13.28 24.35 13.46
CA ASN A 504 14.15 23.50 12.64
C ASN A 504 13.47 22.13 12.41
N GLY A 505 14.14 21.21 11.73
CA GLY A 505 13.57 19.92 11.38
C GLY A 505 14.41 19.09 10.42
N PHE A 506 13.82 18.02 9.90
CA PHE A 506 14.49 17.07 9.03
C PHE A 506 13.62 16.73 7.82
N LYS A 507 14.17 16.91 6.61
CA LYS A 507 13.65 16.33 5.36
C LYS A 507 14.49 15.10 5.03
N ILE A 508 13.86 13.97 4.74
CA ILE A 508 14.54 12.66 4.73
C ILE A 508 14.26 11.94 3.41
N VAL A 509 15.33 11.49 2.76
CA VAL A 509 15.31 10.61 1.59
C VAL A 509 16.11 9.35 1.92
N LEU A 510 15.53 8.16 1.71
CA LEU A 510 16.23 6.88 1.88
C LEU A 510 16.00 5.99 0.65
N GLY A 511 17.07 5.55 0.01
CA GLY A 511 17.01 4.67 -1.17
C GLY A 511 16.23 5.27 -2.35
N GLY A 512 16.31 6.60 -2.52
CA GLY A 512 15.57 7.36 -3.53
C GLY A 512 14.12 7.69 -3.17
N GLU A 513 13.62 7.22 -2.03
CA GLU A 513 12.26 7.55 -1.55
C GLU A 513 12.30 8.70 -0.55
N THR A 514 11.59 9.79 -0.84
CA THR A 514 11.32 10.85 0.14
C THR A 514 10.30 10.34 1.16
N LEU A 515 10.68 10.28 2.43
CA LEU A 515 9.80 9.75 3.47
C LEU A 515 8.63 10.69 3.74
N ALA A 516 7.43 10.13 3.78
CA ALA A 516 6.20 10.84 4.09
C ALA A 516 5.20 9.92 4.84
N ASN A 517 4.24 10.53 5.51
CA ASN A 517 3.11 9.92 6.20
C ASN A 517 3.56 8.78 7.14
N GLU A 518 3.10 7.55 6.87
CA GLU A 518 3.40 6.36 7.66
C GLU A 518 4.91 6.09 7.79
N ALA A 519 5.72 6.49 6.79
CA ALA A 519 7.18 6.31 6.89
C ALA A 519 7.79 7.22 7.97
N VAL A 520 7.32 8.47 8.09
CA VAL A 520 7.76 9.41 9.14
C VAL A 520 7.24 8.96 10.51
N LEU A 521 6.00 8.48 10.59
CA LEU A 521 5.44 7.88 11.80
C LEU A 521 6.19 6.60 12.22
N GLY A 522 6.67 5.84 11.24
CA GLY A 522 7.51 4.65 11.46
C GLY A 522 8.80 4.98 12.21
N LEU A 523 9.45 6.11 11.90
CA LEU A 523 10.63 6.57 12.62
C LEU A 523 10.33 6.84 14.09
N ARG A 524 9.21 7.51 14.39
CA ARG A 524 8.76 7.72 15.77
C ARG A 524 8.55 6.39 16.49
N LYS A 525 7.85 5.46 15.85
CA LYS A 525 7.56 4.15 16.43
C LYS A 525 8.84 3.39 16.78
N ARG A 526 9.88 3.46 15.93
CA ARG A 526 11.21 2.88 16.21
C ARG A 526 11.81 3.44 17.50
N ILE A 527 11.74 4.75 17.69
CA ILE A 527 12.24 5.41 18.91
C ILE A 527 11.44 4.93 20.13
N GLU A 528 10.11 4.97 20.06
CA GLU A 528 9.23 4.59 21.17
C GLU A 528 9.36 3.10 21.55
N SER A 529 9.59 2.22 20.57
CA SER A 529 9.73 0.78 20.81
C SER A 529 11.16 0.32 21.13
N GLY A 530 12.14 1.22 21.01
CA GLY A 530 13.56 0.87 21.08
C GLY A 530 14.03 -0.04 19.92
N ASP A 531 13.31 -0.06 18.78
CA ASP A 531 13.74 -0.80 17.58
C ASP A 531 14.80 0.00 16.82
N LEU A 532 15.96 0.11 17.47
CA LEU A 532 17.08 0.94 17.07
C LEU A 532 18.35 0.09 17.05
N LEU A 533 19.05 0.12 15.92
CA LEU A 533 20.30 -0.58 15.74
C LEU A 533 21.43 0.10 16.53
N THR A 534 22.52 -0.65 16.69
CA THR A 534 23.79 -0.17 17.23
C THR A 534 24.92 -0.62 16.31
N GLY A 535 25.94 0.21 16.16
CA GLY A 535 27.09 -0.06 15.31
C GLY A 535 28.06 1.11 15.29
N GLU A 536 29.10 0.99 14.47
CA GLU A 536 30.13 2.01 14.28
C GLU A 536 30.20 2.39 12.81
N GLY A 537 29.83 3.62 12.48
CA GLY A 537 29.96 4.20 11.15
C GLY A 537 31.10 5.21 11.07
N THR A 538 31.28 5.79 9.89
CA THR A 538 32.28 6.85 9.65
C THR A 538 31.64 8.18 9.26
N VAL A 539 32.39 9.28 9.36
CA VAL A 539 31.98 10.60 8.87
C VAL A 539 33.05 11.12 7.93
N GLU A 540 32.64 11.56 6.75
CA GLU A 540 33.49 12.19 5.74
C GLU A 540 32.90 13.57 5.39
N GLU A 541 33.70 14.63 5.48
CA GLU A 541 33.30 15.96 4.99
C GLU A 541 33.52 16.05 3.47
N VAL A 542 32.48 16.47 2.73
CA VAL A 542 32.50 16.52 1.27
C VAL A 542 31.91 17.85 0.78
N SER A 543 32.65 18.59 -0.03
CA SER A 543 32.10 19.77 -0.72
C SER A 543 31.49 19.38 -2.06
N VAL A 544 30.22 19.70 -2.28
CA VAL A 544 29.46 19.35 -3.50
C VAL A 544 28.81 20.56 -4.19
N LEU A 545 28.85 21.73 -3.55
CA LEU A 545 28.25 22.95 -4.09
C LEU A 545 28.89 23.38 -5.43
N PRO A 546 30.23 23.32 -5.61
CA PRO A 546 30.83 23.59 -6.91
C PRO A 546 30.34 22.61 -8.00
N ASP A 547 30.20 21.33 -7.68
CA ASP A 547 29.72 20.31 -8.62
C ASP A 547 28.24 20.53 -9.01
N TYR A 548 27.41 20.95 -8.06
CA TYR A 548 26.03 21.34 -8.31
C TYR A 548 25.95 22.53 -9.29
N ILE A 549 26.74 23.59 -9.04
CA ILE A 549 26.78 24.77 -9.91
C ILE A 549 27.25 24.38 -11.32
N GLU A 550 28.31 23.59 -11.41
CA GLU A 550 28.84 23.12 -12.71
C GLU A 550 27.81 22.26 -13.45
N ARG A 551 27.11 21.36 -12.75
CA ARG A 551 26.07 20.53 -13.37
C ARG A 551 24.96 21.38 -13.99
N VAL A 552 24.47 22.41 -13.29
CA VAL A 552 23.43 23.30 -13.84
C VAL A 552 23.97 24.12 -15.01
N LYS A 553 25.14 24.72 -14.84
CA LYS A 553 25.80 25.56 -15.87
C LYS A 553 26.10 24.80 -17.16
N SER A 554 26.45 23.52 -17.08
CA SER A 554 26.75 22.70 -18.26
C SER A 554 25.54 22.43 -19.18
N ASP A 555 24.32 22.71 -18.71
CA ASP A 555 23.07 22.32 -19.35
C ASP A 555 22.21 23.56 -19.68
N VAL A 556 22.17 24.53 -18.76
CA VAL A 556 21.41 25.78 -18.92
C VAL A 556 22.26 26.83 -19.62
N HIS A 557 21.76 27.35 -20.74
CA HIS A 557 22.45 28.37 -21.54
C HIS A 557 21.59 29.63 -21.66
N ILE A 558 22.10 30.74 -21.16
CA ILE A 558 21.45 32.05 -21.29
C ILE A 558 21.85 32.70 -22.62
N LEU A 559 20.87 32.98 -23.48
CA LEU A 559 21.11 33.44 -24.86
C LEU A 559 21.63 34.89 -24.96
N ARG A 560 21.38 35.71 -23.95
CA ARG A 560 21.81 37.10 -23.87
C ARG A 560 21.99 37.51 -22.41
N PRO A 561 22.88 38.46 -22.09
CA PRO A 561 22.97 39.00 -20.75
C PRO A 561 21.59 39.47 -20.25
N MET A 562 21.28 39.14 -19.00
CA MET A 562 20.06 39.53 -18.32
C MET A 562 20.40 40.15 -16.96
N LYS A 563 19.72 41.23 -16.60
CA LYS A 563 19.80 41.79 -15.24
C LYS A 563 18.72 41.17 -14.36
N VAL A 564 19.13 40.55 -13.26
CA VAL A 564 18.27 39.79 -12.36
C VAL A 564 18.44 40.31 -10.94
N VAL A 565 17.33 40.59 -10.25
CA VAL A 565 17.38 40.80 -8.79
C VAL A 565 17.14 39.47 -8.09
N VAL A 566 17.98 39.13 -7.13
CA VAL A 566 17.90 37.88 -6.37
C VAL A 566 17.70 38.21 -4.91
N ASP A 567 16.55 37.81 -4.36
CA ASP A 567 16.23 37.92 -2.94
C ASP A 567 16.34 36.55 -2.28
N CYS A 568 17.21 36.42 -1.28
CA CYS A 568 17.36 35.17 -0.53
C CYS A 568 16.76 35.23 0.88
N GLY A 569 16.23 36.37 1.32
CA GLY A 569 15.65 36.54 2.66
C GLY A 569 16.56 36.07 3.81
N ASN A 570 17.89 36.24 3.66
CA ASN A 570 18.94 35.73 4.54
C ASN A 570 18.98 34.19 4.71
N GLY A 571 18.25 33.46 3.87
CA GLY A 571 18.24 32.01 3.81
C GLY A 571 19.48 31.43 3.12
N VAL A 572 19.61 30.10 3.17
CA VAL A 572 20.81 29.40 2.68
C VAL A 572 20.97 29.48 1.16
N ALA A 573 19.91 29.82 0.41
CA ALA A 573 19.97 30.01 -1.05
C ALA A 573 21.06 31.03 -1.47
N GLY A 574 21.41 31.97 -0.60
CA GLY A 574 22.46 32.97 -0.84
C GLY A 574 23.84 32.40 -1.12
N VAL A 575 24.15 31.17 -0.66
CA VAL A 575 25.45 30.53 -0.96
C VAL A 575 25.55 30.03 -2.40
N ALA A 576 24.42 29.89 -3.10
CA ALA A 576 24.33 29.23 -4.40
C ALA A 576 23.73 30.11 -5.50
N ALA A 577 22.58 30.73 -5.25
CA ALA A 577 21.77 31.35 -6.30
C ALA A 577 22.44 32.55 -6.99
N PRO A 578 23.01 33.54 -6.27
CA PRO A 578 23.70 34.66 -6.91
C PRO A 578 24.88 34.19 -7.76
N ARG A 579 25.72 33.32 -7.19
CA ARG A 579 26.89 32.75 -7.88
C ARG A 579 26.48 31.98 -9.13
N LEU A 580 25.48 31.12 -9.05
CA LEU A 580 24.99 30.35 -10.19
C LEU A 580 24.52 31.26 -11.33
N LEU A 581 23.73 32.29 -11.02
CA LEU A 581 23.23 33.22 -12.04
C LEU A 581 24.35 34.08 -12.65
N GLN A 582 25.32 34.50 -11.84
CA GLN A 582 26.53 35.18 -12.34
C GLN A 582 27.34 34.28 -13.27
N GLU A 583 27.56 33.01 -12.90
CA GLU A 583 28.27 32.03 -13.74
C GLU A 583 27.52 31.67 -15.03
N LEU A 584 26.18 31.82 -15.05
CA LEU A 584 25.34 31.70 -16.24
C LEU A 584 25.36 32.95 -17.15
N GLY A 585 26.04 34.03 -16.73
CA GLY A 585 26.21 35.26 -17.51
C GLY A 585 25.19 36.36 -17.21
N CYS A 586 24.47 36.29 -16.08
CA CYS A 586 23.56 37.35 -15.64
C CYS A 586 24.29 38.45 -14.86
N GLU A 587 23.80 39.68 -14.96
CA GLU A 587 24.12 40.76 -14.02
C GLU A 587 23.18 40.60 -12.82
N VAL A 588 23.73 40.31 -11.64
CA VAL A 588 22.94 40.00 -10.45
C VAL A 588 22.96 41.16 -9.46
N VAL A 589 21.77 41.61 -9.06
CA VAL A 589 21.58 42.52 -7.92
C VAL A 589 21.12 41.68 -6.73
N GLU A 590 21.94 41.63 -5.69
CA GLU A 590 21.69 40.80 -4.51
C GLU A 590 20.85 41.56 -3.47
N LEU A 591 19.78 40.93 -3.00
CA LEU A 591 18.98 41.34 -1.85
C LEU A 591 19.05 40.26 -0.78
N PHE A 592 19.51 40.65 0.40
CA PHE A 592 19.51 39.80 1.59
C PHE A 592 20.17 38.41 1.34
N CYS A 593 21.25 38.36 0.54
CA CYS A 593 21.95 37.13 0.17
C CYS A 593 23.00 36.67 1.19
N GLU A 594 23.37 37.52 2.15
CA GLU A 594 24.18 37.08 3.29
C GLU A 594 23.35 36.17 4.19
N VAL A 595 23.85 34.96 4.44
CA VAL A 595 23.15 33.97 5.28
C VAL A 595 23.18 34.42 6.73
N ASP A 596 22.01 34.72 7.28
CA ASP A 596 21.81 35.08 8.68
C ASP A 596 20.53 34.41 9.20
N GLY A 597 20.70 33.41 10.05
CA GLY A 597 19.62 32.64 10.66
C GLY A 597 18.71 33.43 11.60
N ASN A 598 18.99 34.71 11.87
CA ASN A 598 18.07 35.63 12.55
C ASN A 598 16.98 36.18 11.62
N PHE A 599 17.15 36.07 10.30
CA PHE A 599 16.25 36.62 9.27
C PHE A 599 15.87 38.09 9.53
N PRO A 600 16.86 39.02 9.61
CA PRO A 600 16.68 40.37 10.14
C PRO A 600 15.85 41.32 9.24
N ASN A 601 15.61 40.97 7.98
CA ASN A 601 14.93 41.83 7.01
C ASN A 601 13.44 41.48 6.90
N HIS A 602 13.14 40.36 6.24
CA HIS A 602 11.82 39.74 6.20
C HIS A 602 11.98 38.23 6.31
N HIS A 603 10.89 37.52 6.61
CA HIS A 603 10.94 36.07 6.60
C HIS A 603 11.17 35.54 5.17
N PRO A 604 11.98 34.49 4.98
CA PRO A 604 12.23 33.91 3.67
C PRO A 604 11.07 32.99 3.25
N ASP A 605 9.90 33.60 3.01
CA ASP A 605 8.68 32.93 2.53
C ASP A 605 8.11 33.68 1.33
N PRO A 606 8.54 33.36 0.10
CA PRO A 606 8.11 34.06 -1.12
C PRO A 606 6.66 33.76 -1.52
N GLY A 607 5.94 32.87 -0.81
CA GLY A 607 4.51 32.65 -1.00
C GLY A 607 3.64 33.78 -0.44
N LYS A 608 4.22 34.66 0.38
CA LYS A 608 3.56 35.81 0.98
C LYS A 608 3.95 37.09 0.25
N THR A 609 2.96 37.82 -0.24
CA THR A 609 3.19 39.00 -1.09
C THR A 609 3.93 40.11 -0.34
N GLU A 610 3.72 40.24 0.97
CA GLU A 610 4.42 41.21 1.81
C GLU A 610 5.94 41.03 1.80
N ASN A 611 6.42 39.78 1.70
CA ASN A 611 7.85 39.46 1.64
C ASN A 611 8.48 39.75 0.27
N LEU A 612 7.68 40.05 -0.75
CA LEU A 612 8.18 40.37 -2.10
C LEU A 612 8.29 41.88 -2.35
N THR A 613 7.88 42.71 -1.39
CA THR A 613 7.85 44.17 -1.54
C THR A 613 9.22 44.76 -1.92
N ALA A 614 10.28 44.34 -1.20
CA ALA A 614 11.64 44.79 -1.46
C ALA A 614 12.14 44.34 -2.85
N LEU A 615 11.83 43.10 -3.24
CA LEU A 615 12.16 42.58 -4.56
C LEU A 615 11.48 43.38 -5.68
N ILE A 616 10.17 43.63 -5.56
CA ILE A 616 9.40 44.43 -6.55
C ILE A 616 10.02 45.82 -6.70
N GLN A 617 10.32 46.49 -5.59
CA GLN A 617 10.94 47.80 -5.59
C GLN A 617 12.32 47.76 -6.26
N ALA A 618 13.18 46.82 -5.90
CA ALA A 618 14.53 46.71 -6.47
C ALA A 618 14.51 46.37 -7.97
N VAL A 619 13.56 45.55 -8.44
CA VAL A 619 13.40 45.26 -9.87
C VAL A 619 13.14 46.55 -10.64
N GLN A 620 12.25 47.41 -10.14
CA GLN A 620 11.94 48.69 -10.75
C GLN A 620 13.09 49.71 -10.65
N GLU A 621 13.71 49.83 -9.47
CA GLU A 621 14.81 50.76 -9.21
C GLU A 621 16.06 50.47 -10.07
N HIS A 622 16.38 49.19 -10.24
CA HIS A 622 17.56 48.77 -11.00
C HIS A 622 17.28 48.53 -12.49
N GLY A 623 16.03 48.66 -12.92
CA GLY A 623 15.59 48.32 -14.28
C GLY A 623 15.91 46.87 -14.64
N ALA A 624 15.72 45.96 -13.69
CA ALA A 624 15.95 44.54 -13.89
C ALA A 624 14.82 43.90 -14.69
N GLU A 625 15.13 42.81 -15.38
CA GLU A 625 14.17 42.15 -16.27
C GLU A 625 13.30 41.12 -15.54
N ILE A 626 13.81 40.64 -14.40
CA ILE A 626 13.15 39.64 -13.57
C ILE A 626 13.69 39.73 -12.13
N GLY A 627 12.79 39.55 -11.17
CA GLY A 627 13.11 39.32 -9.77
C GLY A 627 12.87 37.87 -9.40
N ILE A 628 13.79 37.28 -8.64
CA ILE A 628 13.67 35.91 -8.13
C ILE A 628 13.86 35.95 -6.61
N ALA A 629 12.86 35.50 -5.86
CA ALA A 629 12.96 35.30 -4.42
C ALA A 629 13.09 33.81 -4.10
N PHE A 630 13.92 33.44 -3.13
CA PHE A 630 14.02 32.08 -2.61
C PHE A 630 13.42 31.98 -1.20
N ASP A 631 12.93 30.80 -0.84
CA ASP A 631 12.61 30.50 0.55
C ASP A 631 13.84 30.08 1.36
N GLY A 632 13.66 29.92 2.68
CA GLY A 632 14.78 29.81 3.63
C GLY A 632 15.78 28.69 3.34
N ASP A 633 15.32 27.59 2.73
CA ASP A 633 16.14 26.44 2.37
C ASP A 633 16.32 26.23 0.86
N GLY A 634 15.78 27.12 0.04
CA GLY A 634 16.03 27.22 -1.39
C GLY A 634 15.34 26.16 -2.26
N ASP A 635 14.29 25.50 -1.78
CA ASP A 635 13.51 24.54 -2.57
C ASP A 635 12.27 25.15 -3.23
N ARG A 636 11.94 26.41 -2.89
CA ARG A 636 10.86 27.19 -3.51
C ARG A 636 11.37 28.51 -4.06
N ILE A 637 10.69 28.98 -5.10
CA ILE A 637 10.97 30.27 -5.74
C ILE A 637 9.70 31.11 -5.87
N GLY A 638 9.83 32.42 -5.69
CA GLY A 638 8.90 33.46 -6.12
C GLY A 638 9.46 34.22 -7.31
N VAL A 639 8.60 34.64 -8.23
CA VAL A 639 9.01 35.33 -9.46
C VAL A 639 8.26 36.64 -9.60
N VAL A 640 8.99 37.70 -9.94
CA VAL A 640 8.46 39.05 -10.20
C VAL A 640 8.90 39.47 -11.60
N SER A 641 7.96 39.95 -12.42
CA SER A 641 8.24 40.47 -13.76
C SER A 641 8.95 41.84 -13.71
N SER A 642 9.47 42.31 -14.85
CA SER A 642 10.06 43.65 -14.97
C SER A 642 9.10 44.79 -14.57
N ASP A 643 7.79 44.59 -14.69
CA ASP A 643 6.77 45.58 -14.33
C ASP A 643 6.40 45.53 -12.84
N GLY A 644 6.94 44.58 -12.08
CA GLY A 644 6.61 44.34 -10.68
C GLY A 644 5.44 43.39 -10.45
N GLU A 645 4.96 42.69 -11.49
CA GLU A 645 3.88 41.70 -11.37
C GLU A 645 4.40 40.40 -10.75
N ILE A 646 3.71 39.88 -9.75
CA ILE A 646 4.01 38.57 -9.17
C ILE A 646 3.52 37.47 -10.12
N ILE A 647 4.44 36.60 -10.55
CA ILE A 647 4.14 35.45 -11.38
C ILE A 647 3.99 34.22 -10.48
N TRP A 648 2.73 33.80 -10.28
CA TRP A 648 2.41 32.66 -9.44
C TRP A 648 2.94 31.32 -10.02
N PRO A 649 3.24 30.32 -9.16
CA PRO A 649 3.86 29.06 -9.58
C PRO A 649 3.08 28.27 -10.64
N ASP A 650 1.76 28.40 -10.68
CA ASP A 650 0.90 27.77 -11.69
C ASP A 650 1.13 28.37 -13.09
N ARG A 651 1.24 29.70 -13.21
CA ARG A 651 1.61 30.39 -14.46
C ARG A 651 3.04 30.10 -14.86
N LEU A 652 3.97 30.05 -13.89
CA LEU A 652 5.34 29.61 -14.15
C LEU A 652 5.37 28.17 -14.70
N LEU A 653 4.55 27.28 -14.14
CA LEU A 653 4.44 25.90 -14.61
C LEU A 653 3.90 25.81 -16.05
N MET A 654 2.98 26.69 -16.47
CA MET A 654 2.54 26.74 -17.87
C MET A 654 3.70 27.04 -18.83
N LEU A 655 4.60 27.96 -18.47
CA LEU A 655 5.79 28.27 -19.25
C LEU A 655 6.74 27.07 -19.34
N LEU A 656 7.03 26.44 -18.21
CA LEU A 656 7.90 25.25 -18.13
C LEU A 656 7.29 24.06 -18.87
N ALA A 657 5.99 23.82 -18.73
CA ALA A 657 5.28 22.73 -19.41
C ALA A 657 5.33 22.90 -20.92
N ARG A 658 5.10 24.12 -21.43
CA ARG A 658 5.22 24.41 -22.87
C ARG A 658 6.61 24.09 -23.41
N ASP A 659 7.65 24.46 -22.67
CA ASP A 659 9.04 24.20 -23.05
C ASP A 659 9.37 22.70 -23.02
N VAL A 660 9.05 22.01 -21.92
CA VAL A 660 9.33 20.56 -21.76
C VAL A 660 8.57 19.71 -22.78
N LEU A 661 7.27 19.99 -22.99
CA LEU A 661 6.44 19.25 -23.95
C LEU A 661 6.87 19.47 -25.40
N SER A 662 7.51 20.60 -25.73
CA SER A 662 8.06 20.81 -27.07
C SER A 662 9.17 19.82 -27.43
N ARG A 663 9.85 19.25 -26.42
CA ARG A 663 10.91 18.24 -26.56
C ARG A 663 10.46 16.83 -26.15
N ASN A 664 9.35 16.73 -25.41
CA ASN A 664 8.77 15.48 -24.89
C ASN A 664 7.23 15.50 -25.07
N PRO A 665 6.72 15.35 -26.31
CA PRO A 665 5.32 15.59 -26.67
C PRO A 665 4.32 14.56 -26.12
#